data_AF-L0HJ27-F1
#
_entry.id   AF-L0HJ27-F1
#
_cell.length_a   1.000
_cell.length_b   1.000
_cell.length_c   1.000
_cell.angle_alpha   90.00
_cell.angle_beta   90.00
_cell.angle_gamma   90.00
#
_symmetry.space_group_name_H-M   'P 1'
#
loop_
_entity.id
_entity.type
_entity.pdbx_description
1 polymer ?
#
loop_
_entity_poly.entity_id
_entity_poly.type
_entity_poly.pdbx_seq_one_letter_code
_entity_poly.pdbx_strand_id
1 'polypeptide(L)'
;MDFTGKTNGVTPRSGNTVRLFVLKERSVKTVFFFTAAFAVIVVSFILLFLFRDAYPIFADVGIANFLFGPVWAPTAAEPLYGIWPLIVGTLLVTLGAMIFSVPLSLGCAIYISELASPKVRAVLKPAVELLAGIPSVVYGFFGLIVLTNVIRITFDIPSGETWLAASVLLGIMALPTIISVSEDAISSVPHEYKEGSLAIGATRWQTISQVLVPAALSGIAAAIILGIGRVVGETMAVLMVAGNAAIIPDPIWNILSPLRTLTATLGIEMGEVPVGSEHYSALFGIAVVLLVITLIINLSAVAILHRLKERRTTTAGKQPFLAPETRRKVVFIAEMLALAVLLVFLTSVSWWLAPVILMAGCLWLAGRPYLSEKRIQTLAFCLVGLATIIVLAILFIILSDIVVHGLPALNWDFLTQTPRDLGREGGIFPAIIGTLYLVAGAIAIALPFGVGAAVYLVEYTREGKITKVIRTGVDLLNGTPSIVFGLFGFAFIVLYLGVGVSLLAGQITLALMVLPTVIRTTEESLKNIPQSLREGSLALGATKWQTISQVVIPPAVPGIVTGAILSIGRAAGETAPIMFTAVVFSSRFLPDSVFDPVMALPYHLFILATNVPGSSMNKYGTALVLLLLVIGFYAVAILARTHFQNKARG
;
A
#
# COMPACT_ATOMS: atom_id res chain seq x y z
N MET A 1 22.54 -53.00 -46.10
CA MET A 1 21.12 -52.73 -45.79
C MET A 1 20.96 -51.24 -45.66
N ASP A 2 20.46 -50.61 -46.72
CA ASP A 2 20.15 -49.19 -46.80
C ASP A 2 19.02 -48.82 -45.85
N PHE A 3 19.27 -47.88 -44.94
CA PHE A 3 18.24 -47.21 -44.14
C PHE A 3 17.89 -45.86 -44.77
N THR A 4 17.25 -45.91 -45.94
CA THR A 4 16.47 -44.79 -46.51
C THR A 4 14.99 -45.02 -46.21
N GLY A 5 14.62 -44.83 -44.93
CA GLY A 5 13.26 -45.00 -44.43
C GLY A 5 12.53 -43.67 -44.23
N LYS A 6 11.81 -43.23 -45.27
CA LYS A 6 10.59 -42.38 -45.24
C LYS A 6 10.51 -41.27 -44.18
N THR A 7 10.95 -40.07 -44.56
CA THR A 7 10.45 -38.81 -44.00
C THR A 7 8.98 -38.63 -44.41
N ASN A 8 8.06 -39.11 -43.57
CA ASN A 8 6.64 -38.87 -43.75
C ASN A 8 6.32 -37.37 -43.55
N GLY A 9 6.21 -36.67 -44.68
CA GLY A 9 5.28 -35.58 -44.97
C GLY A 9 4.78 -34.73 -43.80
N VAL A 10 5.55 -33.72 -43.41
CA VAL A 10 4.94 -32.45 -43.00
C VAL A 10 4.51 -31.78 -44.30
N THR A 11 3.23 -31.92 -44.67
CA THR A 11 2.65 -31.11 -45.75
C THR A 11 2.95 -29.64 -45.45
N PRO A 12 3.57 -28.88 -46.38
CA PRO A 12 3.75 -27.45 -46.17
C PRO A 12 2.36 -26.83 -46.05
N ARG A 13 2.04 -26.31 -44.86
CA ARG A 13 0.78 -25.60 -44.61
C ARG A 13 0.65 -24.52 -45.69
N SER A 14 -0.52 -24.43 -46.32
CA SER A 14 -0.75 -23.46 -47.40
C SER A 14 -0.32 -22.06 -46.96
N GLY A 15 0.25 -21.27 -47.89
CA GLY A 15 0.77 -19.93 -47.59
C GLY A 15 -0.28 -18.99 -46.95
N ASN A 16 -1.56 -19.23 -47.19
CA ASN A 16 -2.66 -18.49 -46.56
C ASN A 16 -2.82 -18.83 -45.08
N THR A 17 -2.65 -20.10 -44.68
CA THR A 17 -2.75 -20.50 -43.28
C THR A 17 -1.60 -19.92 -42.47
N VAL A 18 -0.38 -19.93 -43.01
CA VAL A 18 0.80 -19.31 -42.35
C VAL A 18 0.65 -17.80 -42.22
N ARG A 19 0.18 -17.11 -43.27
CA ARG A 19 -0.12 -15.67 -43.21
C ARG A 19 -1.18 -15.33 -42.16
N LEU A 20 -2.24 -16.12 -42.04
CA LEU A 20 -3.29 -15.91 -41.05
C LEU A 20 -2.76 -16.06 -39.61
N PHE A 21 -1.87 -17.03 -39.37
CA PHE A 21 -1.22 -17.20 -38.06
C PHE A 21 -0.30 -16.03 -37.70
N VAL A 22 0.52 -15.56 -38.64
CA VAL A 22 1.41 -14.41 -38.45
C VAL A 22 0.61 -13.12 -38.22
N LEU A 23 -0.50 -12.92 -38.95
CA LEU A 23 -1.39 -11.78 -38.74
C LEU A 23 -2.02 -11.83 -37.35
N LYS A 24 -2.56 -12.99 -36.94
CA LYS A 24 -3.18 -13.18 -35.62
C LYS A 24 -2.18 -12.92 -34.49
N GLU A 25 -0.95 -13.41 -34.61
CA GLU A 25 0.10 -13.18 -33.61
C GLU A 25 0.51 -11.71 -33.53
N ARG A 26 0.61 -11.03 -34.68
CA ARG A 26 0.89 -9.59 -34.72
C ARG A 26 -0.24 -8.78 -34.09
N SER A 27 -1.49 -9.09 -34.40
CA SER A 27 -2.65 -8.44 -33.80
C SER A 27 -2.69 -8.61 -32.27
N VAL A 28 -2.50 -9.83 -31.78
CA VAL A 28 -2.46 -10.12 -30.33
C VAL A 28 -1.34 -9.34 -29.64
N LYS A 29 -0.14 -9.34 -30.21
CA LYS A 29 0.99 -8.55 -29.70
C LYS A 29 0.67 -7.06 -29.65
N THR A 30 0.00 -6.53 -30.68
CA THR A 30 -0.38 -5.12 -30.74
C THR A 30 -1.42 -4.75 -29.67
N VAL A 31 -2.44 -5.60 -29.44
CA VAL A 31 -3.43 -5.38 -28.37
C VAL A 31 -2.72 -5.32 -27.02
N PHE A 32 -1.85 -6.29 -26.73
CA PHE A 32 -1.12 -6.34 -25.47
C PHE A 32 -0.11 -5.19 -25.29
N PHE A 33 0.48 -4.70 -26.38
CA PHE A 33 1.28 -3.49 -26.33
C PHE A 33 0.45 -2.28 -25.91
N PHE A 34 -0.75 -2.10 -26.45
CA PHE A 34 -1.62 -1.00 -26.06
C PHE A 34 -2.09 -1.10 -24.62
N THR A 35 -2.43 -2.30 -24.13
CA THR A 35 -2.76 -2.49 -22.71
C THR A 35 -1.58 -2.17 -21.79
N ALA A 36 -0.35 -2.48 -22.22
CA ALA A 36 0.86 -2.14 -21.47
C ALA A 36 1.18 -0.64 -21.53
N ALA A 37 1.02 -0.01 -22.69
CA ALA A 37 1.21 1.43 -22.86
C ALA A 37 0.14 2.25 -22.13
N PHE A 38 -1.06 1.69 -21.93
CA PHE A 38 -2.17 2.34 -21.23
C PHE A 38 -1.76 2.84 -19.84
N ALA A 39 -1.01 2.04 -19.06
CA ALA A 39 -0.51 2.46 -17.75
C ALA A 39 0.33 3.74 -17.83
N VAL A 40 1.24 3.84 -18.81
CA VAL A 40 2.08 5.03 -19.01
C VAL A 40 1.24 6.22 -19.43
N ILE A 41 0.30 6.02 -20.36
CA ILE A 41 -0.62 7.06 -20.82
C ILE A 41 -1.44 7.61 -19.65
N VAL A 42 -1.96 6.74 -18.78
CA VAL A 42 -2.72 7.12 -17.59
C VAL A 42 -1.87 7.99 -16.66
N VAL A 43 -0.63 7.60 -16.35
CA VAL A 43 0.28 8.44 -15.53
C VAL A 43 0.47 9.81 -16.17
N SER A 44 0.74 9.85 -17.48
CA SER A 44 0.93 11.11 -18.20
C SER A 44 -0.31 11.98 -18.16
N PHE A 45 -1.51 11.39 -18.22
CA PHE A 45 -2.77 12.12 -18.12
C PHE A 45 -3.04 12.63 -16.71
N ILE A 46 -2.79 11.81 -15.68
CA ILE A 46 -2.86 12.24 -14.27
C ILE A 46 -1.97 13.46 -14.09
N LEU A 47 -0.70 13.38 -14.49
CA LEU A 47 0.23 14.50 -14.41
C LEU A 47 -0.29 15.73 -15.17
N LEU A 48 -0.70 15.56 -16.41
CA LEU A 48 -1.17 16.67 -17.24
C LEU A 48 -2.35 17.41 -16.60
N PHE A 49 -3.38 16.70 -16.15
CA PHE A 49 -4.55 17.32 -15.54
C PHE A 49 -4.22 17.97 -14.19
N LEU A 50 -3.42 17.32 -13.36
CA LEU A 50 -2.99 17.93 -12.09
C LEU A 50 -2.18 19.21 -12.31
N PHE A 51 -1.21 19.20 -13.22
CA PHE A 51 -0.40 20.39 -13.52
C PHE A 51 -1.20 21.49 -14.20
N ARG A 52 -2.13 21.13 -15.10
CA ARG A 52 -3.03 22.09 -15.76
C ARG A 52 -3.85 22.87 -14.73
N ASP A 53 -4.49 22.15 -13.80
CA ASP A 53 -5.38 22.77 -12.81
C ASP A 53 -4.60 23.43 -11.66
N ALA A 54 -3.35 23.01 -11.42
CA ALA A 54 -2.45 23.67 -10.45
C ALA A 54 -1.74 24.90 -11.02
N TYR A 55 -1.64 25.07 -12.34
CA TYR A 55 -0.87 26.14 -12.95
C TYR A 55 -1.29 27.56 -12.49
N PRO A 56 -2.60 27.90 -12.38
CA PRO A 56 -3.03 29.23 -11.97
C PRO A 56 -2.44 29.66 -10.61
N ILE A 57 -2.49 28.79 -9.60
CA ILE A 57 -1.99 29.16 -8.27
C ILE A 57 -0.46 29.41 -8.27
N PHE A 58 0.28 28.69 -9.11
CA PHE A 58 1.73 28.90 -9.24
C PHE A 58 2.07 30.19 -9.99
N ALA A 59 1.20 30.66 -10.88
CA ALA A 59 1.34 31.94 -11.55
C ALA A 59 1.00 33.11 -10.62
N ASP A 60 -0.07 32.98 -9.83
CA ASP A 60 -0.61 34.07 -9.02
C ASP A 60 0.18 34.26 -7.70
N VAL A 61 0.42 33.18 -6.95
CA VAL A 61 1.12 33.22 -5.65
C VAL A 61 2.63 33.09 -5.80
N GLY A 62 3.07 32.36 -6.83
CA GLY A 62 4.46 31.96 -7.03
C GLY A 62 4.82 30.67 -6.27
N ILE A 63 5.60 29.80 -6.91
CA ILE A 63 5.97 28.47 -6.38
C ILE A 63 6.64 28.56 -4.99
N ALA A 64 7.54 29.53 -4.79
CA ALA A 64 8.27 29.65 -3.53
C ALA A 64 7.35 30.06 -2.36
N ASN A 65 6.47 31.03 -2.57
CA ASN A 65 5.51 31.48 -1.57
C ASN A 65 4.45 30.41 -1.29
N PHE A 66 4.04 29.67 -2.32
CA PHE A 66 3.15 28.54 -2.15
C PHE A 66 3.80 27.45 -1.27
N LEU A 67 5.02 27.02 -1.59
CA LEU A 67 5.70 25.93 -0.89
C LEU A 67 6.16 26.28 0.52
N PHE A 68 6.73 27.47 0.71
CA PHE A 68 7.38 27.90 1.96
C PHE A 68 6.55 28.92 2.74
N GLY A 69 5.37 29.29 2.25
CA GLY A 69 4.45 30.17 2.95
C GLY A 69 4.00 29.55 4.29
N PRO A 70 4.06 30.31 5.40
CA PRO A 70 3.85 29.76 6.74
C PRO A 70 2.37 29.56 7.12
N VAL A 71 1.42 30.06 6.31
CA VAL A 71 0.00 30.09 6.66
C VAL A 71 -0.84 29.51 5.53
N TRP A 72 -1.63 28.50 5.87
CA TRP A 72 -2.73 27.99 5.05
C TRP A 72 -4.05 28.56 5.58
N ALA A 73 -4.57 29.59 4.91
CA ALA A 73 -5.83 30.24 5.26
C ALA A 73 -6.58 30.69 3.98
N PRO A 74 -7.07 29.73 3.17
CA PRO A 74 -7.74 30.04 1.90
C PRO A 74 -9.09 30.76 2.09
N THR A 75 -9.71 30.62 3.26
CA THR A 75 -11.01 31.24 3.60
C THR A 75 -10.86 32.57 4.36
N ALA A 76 -9.64 33.08 4.54
CA ALA A 76 -9.42 34.39 5.16
C ALA A 76 -9.86 35.54 4.24
N ALA A 77 -10.05 36.74 4.81
CA ALA A 77 -10.42 37.94 4.04
C ALA A 77 -9.41 38.24 2.92
N GLU A 78 -8.12 38.02 3.20
CA GLU A 78 -7.08 37.91 2.19
C GLU A 78 -6.63 36.43 2.14
N PRO A 79 -6.93 35.69 1.06
CA PRO A 79 -6.58 34.29 0.95
C PRO A 79 -5.07 34.06 0.99
N LEU A 80 -4.62 33.17 1.88
CA LEU A 80 -3.22 32.78 2.02
C LEU A 80 -3.08 31.29 1.71
N TYR A 81 -2.22 30.95 0.75
CA TYR A 81 -2.06 29.59 0.23
C TYR A 81 -0.69 28.96 0.56
N GLY A 82 -0.08 29.35 1.70
CA GLY A 82 1.19 28.79 2.14
C GLY A 82 1.03 27.36 2.67
N ILE A 83 1.60 26.38 1.98
CA ILE A 83 1.42 24.95 2.32
C ILE A 83 2.53 24.38 3.22
N TRP A 84 3.45 25.22 3.71
CA TRP A 84 4.56 24.75 4.55
C TRP A 84 4.10 23.97 5.81
N PRO A 85 3.07 24.43 6.56
CA PRO A 85 2.55 23.65 7.69
C PRO A 85 2.05 22.26 7.30
N LEU A 86 1.48 22.12 6.10
CA LEU A 86 0.94 20.86 5.59
C LEU A 86 2.06 19.88 5.19
N ILE A 87 3.14 20.39 4.59
CA ILE A 87 4.35 19.62 4.27
C ILE A 87 4.99 19.12 5.57
N VAL A 88 5.21 20.02 6.53
CA VAL A 88 5.79 19.69 7.83
C VAL A 88 4.92 18.66 8.54
N GLY A 89 3.60 18.86 8.59
CA GLY A 89 2.67 17.91 9.20
C GLY A 89 2.74 16.52 8.56
N THR A 90 2.81 16.44 7.23
CA THR A 90 2.93 15.17 6.50
C THR A 90 4.24 14.45 6.82
N LEU A 91 5.36 15.18 6.87
CA LEU A 91 6.68 14.61 7.18
C LEU A 91 6.77 14.16 8.64
N LEU A 92 6.27 14.97 9.58
CA LEU A 92 6.26 14.64 11.01
C LEU A 92 5.47 13.35 11.26
N VAL A 93 4.26 13.24 10.73
CA VAL A 93 3.43 12.02 10.85
C VAL A 93 4.15 10.81 10.24
N THR A 94 4.75 10.98 9.07
CA THR A 94 5.47 9.90 8.37
C THR A 94 6.67 9.41 9.18
N LEU A 95 7.48 10.33 9.72
CA LEU A 95 8.63 9.99 10.55
C LEU A 95 8.19 9.29 11.84
N GLY A 96 7.17 9.82 12.52
CA GLY A 96 6.60 9.20 13.73
C GLY A 96 6.09 7.77 13.47
N ALA A 97 5.36 7.58 12.36
CA ALA A 97 4.88 6.26 11.96
C ALA A 97 6.02 5.27 11.67
N MET A 98 7.12 5.71 11.05
CA MET A 98 8.26 4.85 10.77
C MET A 98 9.06 4.47 12.01
N ILE A 99 9.24 5.39 12.96
CA ILE A 99 9.91 5.11 14.24
C ILE A 99 9.20 3.98 14.99
N PHE A 100 7.87 3.97 14.95
CA PHE A 100 7.06 2.93 15.57
C PHE A 100 7.03 1.63 14.74
N SER A 101 6.74 1.72 13.44
CA SER A 101 6.43 0.56 12.62
C SER A 101 7.65 -0.25 12.19
N VAL A 102 8.77 0.38 11.85
CA VAL A 102 9.97 -0.32 11.35
C VAL A 102 10.52 -1.33 12.37
N PRO A 103 10.82 -0.98 13.64
CA PRO A 103 11.39 -1.94 14.58
C PRO A 103 10.44 -3.11 14.87
N LEU A 104 9.14 -2.83 15.05
CA LEU A 104 8.12 -3.87 15.27
C LEU A 104 7.99 -4.80 14.06
N SER A 105 8.01 -4.23 12.85
CA SER A 105 7.87 -5.00 11.62
C SER A 105 9.07 -5.89 11.35
N LEU A 106 10.29 -5.37 11.52
CA LEU A 106 11.52 -6.15 11.32
C LEU A 106 11.65 -7.24 12.38
N GLY A 107 11.28 -6.96 13.63
CA GLY A 107 11.18 -7.97 14.66
C GLY A 107 10.23 -9.09 14.25
N CYS A 108 8.98 -8.77 13.92
CA CYS A 108 7.99 -9.75 13.50
C CYS A 108 8.42 -10.52 12.25
N ALA A 109 9.01 -9.87 11.23
CA ALA A 109 9.52 -10.51 10.03
C ALA A 109 10.63 -11.53 10.34
N ILE A 110 11.61 -11.16 11.16
CA ILE A 110 12.68 -12.07 11.61
C ILE A 110 12.11 -13.24 12.40
N TYR A 111 11.10 -13.01 13.24
CA TYR A 111 10.45 -14.08 13.99
C TYR A 111 9.80 -15.09 13.05
N ILE A 112 8.98 -14.60 12.10
CA ILE A 112 8.24 -15.45 11.17
C ILE A 112 9.19 -16.23 10.25
N SER A 113 10.27 -15.61 9.77
CA SER A 113 11.19 -16.26 8.83
C SER A 113 12.15 -17.25 9.52
N GLU A 114 12.67 -16.93 10.71
CA GLU A 114 13.81 -17.66 11.29
C GLU A 114 13.53 -18.37 12.63
N LEU A 115 12.54 -17.93 13.40
CA LEU A 115 12.29 -18.44 14.77
C LEU A 115 10.99 -19.25 14.87
N ALA A 116 9.99 -18.92 14.07
CA ALA A 116 8.68 -19.55 14.10
C ALA A 116 8.76 -21.01 13.60
N SER A 117 8.15 -21.93 14.35
CA SER A 117 7.93 -23.29 13.85
C SER A 117 6.95 -23.28 12.67
N PRO A 118 6.93 -24.32 11.80
CA PRO A 118 6.03 -24.37 10.65
C PRO A 118 4.55 -24.16 11.00
N LYS A 119 4.11 -24.66 12.17
CA LYS A 119 2.75 -24.47 12.68
C LYS A 119 2.47 -23.01 13.07
N VAL A 120 3.42 -22.36 13.73
CA VAL A 120 3.30 -20.95 14.15
C VAL A 120 3.32 -20.05 12.91
N ARG A 121 4.21 -20.30 11.94
CA ARG A 121 4.27 -19.56 10.67
C ARG A 121 2.95 -19.65 9.89
N ALA A 122 2.31 -20.82 9.89
CA ALA A 122 1.01 -21.03 9.25
C ALA A 122 -0.14 -20.23 9.88
N VAL A 123 0.01 -19.71 11.11
CA VAL A 123 -0.96 -18.83 11.78
C VAL A 123 -0.54 -17.37 11.65
N LEU A 124 0.74 -17.07 11.88
CA LEU A 124 1.26 -15.69 11.87
C LEU A 124 1.16 -15.03 10.50
N LYS A 125 1.51 -15.74 9.41
CA LYS A 125 1.51 -15.15 8.07
C LYS A 125 0.09 -14.73 7.64
N PRO A 126 -0.95 -15.59 7.74
CA PRO A 126 -2.33 -15.16 7.50
C PRO A 126 -2.80 -14.04 8.43
N ALA A 127 -2.38 -14.00 9.70
CA ALA A 127 -2.75 -12.91 10.61
C ALA A 127 -2.18 -11.55 10.17
N VAL A 128 -0.92 -11.52 9.72
CA VAL A 128 -0.30 -10.31 9.14
C VAL A 128 -0.99 -9.91 7.84
N GLU A 129 -1.33 -10.87 6.98
CA GLU A 129 -2.10 -10.62 5.76
C GLU A 129 -3.51 -10.08 6.06
N LEU A 130 -4.16 -10.57 7.13
CA LEU A 130 -5.44 -10.07 7.59
C LEU A 130 -5.36 -8.61 8.03
N LEU A 131 -4.29 -8.21 8.71
CA LEU A 131 -4.01 -6.82 9.07
C LEU A 131 -3.90 -5.93 7.80
N ALA A 132 -3.32 -6.45 6.71
CA ALA A 132 -3.28 -5.74 5.42
C ALA A 132 -4.67 -5.56 4.79
N GLY A 133 -5.60 -6.48 5.07
CA GLY A 133 -6.95 -6.50 4.54
C GLY A 133 -7.92 -5.55 5.24
N ILE A 134 -7.57 -4.97 6.39
CA ILE A 134 -8.43 -4.00 7.08
C ILE A 134 -8.47 -2.68 6.28
N PRO A 135 -9.65 -2.18 5.89
CA PRO A 135 -9.76 -0.91 5.16
C PRO A 135 -9.23 0.30 5.94
N SER A 136 -8.69 1.30 5.23
CA SER A 136 -8.09 2.48 5.88
C SER A 136 -9.08 3.29 6.70
N VAL A 137 -10.33 3.40 6.24
CA VAL A 137 -11.40 4.07 7.00
C VAL A 137 -11.80 3.29 8.26
N VAL A 138 -11.65 1.96 8.26
CA VAL A 138 -11.88 1.14 9.47
C VAL A 138 -10.76 1.36 10.47
N TYR A 139 -9.51 1.48 10.02
CA TYR A 139 -8.40 1.97 10.86
C TYR A 139 -8.67 3.37 11.40
N GLY A 140 -9.08 4.31 10.54
CA GLY A 140 -9.44 5.68 10.93
C GLY A 140 -10.53 5.72 12.00
N PHE A 141 -11.58 4.92 11.82
CA PHE A 141 -12.68 4.76 12.77
C PHE A 141 -12.19 4.20 14.12
N PHE A 142 -11.44 3.10 14.11
CA PHE A 142 -10.83 2.55 15.32
C PHE A 142 -9.93 3.58 16.02
N GLY A 143 -9.10 4.28 15.26
CA GLY A 143 -8.21 5.32 15.78
C GLY A 143 -8.98 6.46 16.43
N LEU A 144 -10.06 6.92 15.80
CA LEU A 144 -10.89 8.02 16.28
C LEU A 144 -11.70 7.69 17.54
N ILE A 145 -12.06 6.43 17.78
CA ILE A 145 -12.82 6.06 18.97
C ILE A 145 -11.93 5.52 20.09
N VAL A 146 -10.95 4.68 19.75
CA VAL A 146 -10.14 3.98 20.74
C VAL A 146 -8.85 4.74 21.00
N LEU A 147 -8.04 5.00 19.95
CA LEU A 147 -6.69 5.55 20.12
C LEU A 147 -6.73 6.99 20.64
N THR A 148 -7.53 7.86 20.03
CA THR A 148 -7.69 9.25 20.49
C THR A 148 -8.24 9.27 21.91
N ASN A 149 -9.21 8.42 22.27
CA ASN A 149 -9.74 8.35 23.62
C ASN A 149 -8.70 7.89 24.66
N VAL A 150 -7.87 6.90 24.30
CA VAL A 150 -6.72 6.49 25.14
C VAL A 150 -5.77 7.65 25.35
N ILE A 151 -5.42 8.41 24.30
CA ILE A 151 -4.54 9.58 24.40
C ILE A 151 -5.21 10.68 25.24
N ARG A 152 -6.50 10.95 25.00
CA ARG A 152 -7.33 11.92 25.73
C ARG A 152 -7.29 11.67 27.23
N ILE A 153 -7.52 10.42 27.65
CA ILE A 153 -7.54 10.02 29.06
C ILE A 153 -6.13 9.96 29.66
N THR A 154 -5.14 9.43 28.91
CA THR A 154 -3.78 9.22 29.44
C THR A 154 -3.02 10.53 29.61
N PHE A 155 -3.19 11.47 28.69
CA PHE A 155 -2.48 12.75 28.68
C PHE A 155 -3.33 13.94 29.10
N ASP A 156 -4.59 13.72 29.49
CA ASP A 156 -5.54 14.75 29.93
C ASP A 156 -5.65 15.93 28.92
N ILE A 157 -5.85 15.59 27.65
CA ILE A 157 -6.03 16.57 26.56
C ILE A 157 -7.47 16.56 26.03
N PRO A 158 -7.96 17.63 25.36
CA PRO A 158 -9.39 17.75 25.04
C PRO A 158 -9.95 16.70 24.07
N SER A 159 -9.30 16.50 22.91
CA SER A 159 -9.81 15.63 21.84
C SER A 159 -9.07 14.30 21.72
N GLY A 160 -7.79 14.24 22.08
CA GLY A 160 -6.94 13.09 21.76
C GLY A 160 -6.47 13.04 20.30
N GLU A 161 -7.00 13.92 19.44
CA GLU A 161 -6.66 14.03 18.03
C GLU A 161 -5.35 14.80 17.86
N THR A 162 -4.29 14.07 17.57
CA THR A 162 -2.92 14.56 17.68
C THR A 162 -2.03 13.99 16.59
N TRP A 163 -0.87 14.63 16.40
CA TRP A 163 0.21 14.07 15.59
C TRP A 163 0.59 12.65 16.06
N LEU A 164 0.66 12.40 17.38
CA LEU A 164 0.93 11.08 17.93
C LEU A 164 -0.11 10.04 17.50
N ALA A 165 -1.39 10.38 17.62
CA ALA A 165 -2.49 9.49 17.20
C ALA A 165 -2.36 9.11 15.72
N ALA A 166 -2.13 10.10 14.85
CA ALA A 166 -1.92 9.87 13.42
C ALA A 166 -0.69 8.99 13.15
N SER A 167 0.43 9.26 13.83
CA SER A 167 1.68 8.50 13.66
C SER A 167 1.53 7.04 14.07
N VAL A 168 0.92 6.77 15.23
CA VAL A 168 0.70 5.39 15.70
C VAL A 168 -0.24 4.66 14.76
N LEU A 169 -1.37 5.28 14.38
CA LEU A 169 -2.34 4.65 13.49
C LEU A 169 -1.75 4.31 12.12
N LEU A 170 -1.07 5.27 11.49
CA LEU A 170 -0.41 5.01 10.20
C LEU A 170 0.74 4.01 10.33
N GLY A 171 1.44 4.02 11.46
CA GLY A 171 2.45 3.02 11.78
C GLY A 171 1.86 1.61 11.81
N ILE A 172 0.70 1.42 12.45
CA ILE A 172 -0.04 0.15 12.46
C ILE A 172 -0.40 -0.28 11.03
N MET A 173 -0.85 0.66 10.20
CA MET A 173 -1.20 0.38 8.80
C MET A 173 -0.01 0.04 7.91
N ALA A 174 1.20 0.49 8.27
CA ALA A 174 2.44 0.17 7.59
C ALA A 174 3.01 -1.20 8.00
N LEU A 175 2.71 -1.68 9.22
CA LEU A 175 3.18 -2.97 9.75
C LEU A 175 3.04 -4.12 8.74
N PRO A 176 1.85 -4.45 8.20
CA PRO A 176 1.70 -5.63 7.37
C PRO A 176 2.51 -5.56 6.08
N THR A 177 2.65 -4.36 5.51
CA THR A 177 3.44 -4.13 4.29
C THR A 177 4.92 -4.38 4.55
N ILE A 178 5.46 -3.82 5.65
CA ILE A 178 6.88 -3.98 5.99
C ILE A 178 7.18 -5.41 6.43
N ILE A 179 6.30 -6.04 7.23
CA ILE A 179 6.48 -7.42 7.72
C ILE A 179 6.51 -8.40 6.55
N SER A 180 5.50 -8.40 5.68
CA SER A 180 5.39 -9.42 4.62
C SER A 180 6.55 -9.33 3.64
N VAL A 181 6.90 -8.13 3.17
CA VAL A 181 7.97 -7.95 2.19
C VAL A 181 9.36 -8.21 2.82
N SER A 182 9.56 -7.86 4.09
CA SER A 182 10.80 -8.17 4.80
C SER A 182 10.96 -9.67 5.08
N GLU A 183 9.87 -10.37 5.41
CA GLU A 183 9.86 -11.82 5.67
C GLU A 183 10.19 -12.61 4.40
N ASP A 184 9.59 -12.24 3.26
CA ASP A 184 9.89 -12.84 1.96
C ASP A 184 11.35 -12.57 1.56
N ALA A 185 11.85 -11.35 1.82
CA ALA A 185 13.25 -10.99 1.57
C ALA A 185 14.24 -11.84 2.40
N ILE A 186 13.98 -12.03 3.69
CA ILE A 186 14.83 -12.86 4.56
C ILE A 186 14.74 -14.33 4.15
N SER A 187 13.54 -14.83 3.89
CA SER A 187 13.31 -16.23 3.49
C SER A 187 13.90 -16.58 2.12
N SER A 188 14.14 -15.58 1.26
CA SER A 188 14.76 -15.78 -0.06
C SER A 188 16.28 -15.97 -0.01
N VAL A 189 16.91 -15.74 1.15
CA VAL A 189 18.36 -15.93 1.30
C VAL A 189 18.68 -17.43 1.19
N PRO A 190 19.65 -17.84 0.32
CA PRO A 190 19.99 -19.25 0.16
C PRO A 190 20.42 -19.92 1.47
N HIS A 191 20.01 -21.17 1.67
CA HIS A 191 20.18 -21.87 2.95
C HIS A 191 21.66 -22.14 3.27
N GLU A 192 22.52 -22.19 2.25
CA GLU A 192 23.96 -22.39 2.36
C GLU A 192 24.64 -21.28 3.19
N TYR A 193 24.13 -20.05 3.14
CA TYR A 193 24.64 -18.95 3.98
C TYR A 193 24.41 -19.22 5.47
N LYS A 194 23.24 -19.78 5.81
CA LYS A 194 22.86 -20.12 7.17
C LYS A 194 23.67 -21.31 7.67
N GLU A 195 23.73 -22.38 6.89
CA GLU A 195 24.46 -23.60 7.24
C GLU A 195 25.97 -23.32 7.37
N GLY A 196 26.55 -22.54 6.46
CA GLY A 196 27.95 -22.12 6.53
C GLY A 196 28.26 -21.29 7.77
N SER A 197 27.38 -20.37 8.16
CA SER A 197 27.55 -19.58 9.38
C SER A 197 27.48 -20.44 10.65
N LEU A 198 26.54 -21.37 10.72
CA LEU A 198 26.39 -22.26 11.87
C LEU A 198 27.55 -23.28 11.95
N ALA A 199 28.06 -23.75 10.80
CA ALA A 199 29.16 -24.71 10.72
C ALA A 199 30.48 -24.17 11.29
N ILE A 200 30.72 -22.85 11.19
CA ILE A 200 31.89 -22.19 11.80
C ILE A 200 31.69 -21.82 13.28
N GLY A 201 30.61 -22.29 13.91
CA GLY A 201 30.34 -22.12 15.34
C GLY A 201 29.60 -20.83 15.72
N ALA A 202 29.03 -20.10 14.76
CA ALA A 202 28.23 -18.91 15.07
C ALA A 202 26.93 -19.28 15.78
N THR A 203 26.46 -18.40 16.67
CA THR A 203 25.15 -18.55 17.31
C THR A 203 24.02 -18.24 16.32
N ARG A 204 22.80 -18.73 16.57
CA ARG A 204 21.64 -18.46 15.70
C ARG A 204 21.40 -16.95 15.55
N TRP A 205 21.55 -16.18 16.64
CA TRP A 205 21.41 -14.73 16.55
C TRP A 205 22.53 -14.07 15.73
N GLN A 206 23.77 -14.54 15.82
CA GLN A 206 24.85 -14.05 14.97
C GLN A 206 24.59 -14.37 13.50
N THR A 207 24.12 -15.57 13.18
CA THR A 207 23.72 -15.93 11.82
C THR A 207 22.60 -15.00 11.31
N ILE A 208 21.56 -14.76 12.11
CA ILE A 208 20.46 -13.86 11.74
C ILE A 208 20.98 -12.42 11.53
N SER A 209 21.64 -11.85 12.54
CA SER A 209 22.00 -10.43 12.58
C SER A 209 23.20 -10.05 11.70
N GLN A 210 24.13 -10.97 11.46
CA GLN A 210 25.38 -10.69 10.75
C GLN A 210 25.43 -11.30 9.35
N VAL A 211 24.60 -12.32 9.06
CA VAL A 211 24.58 -12.97 7.74
C VAL A 211 23.25 -12.76 7.04
N LEU A 212 22.13 -13.22 7.62
CA LEU A 212 20.84 -13.24 6.94
C LEU A 212 20.23 -11.85 6.76
N VAL A 213 20.14 -11.04 7.82
CA VAL A 213 19.59 -9.67 7.75
C VAL A 213 20.44 -8.78 6.83
N PRO A 214 21.79 -8.78 6.92
CA PRO A 214 22.61 -8.04 5.97
C PRO A 214 22.49 -8.56 4.53
N ALA A 215 22.31 -9.87 4.32
CA ALA A 215 22.05 -10.44 3.00
C ALA A 215 20.66 -10.02 2.46
N ALA A 216 19.65 -9.87 3.32
CA ALA A 216 18.31 -9.43 2.93
C ALA A 216 18.13 -7.90 2.88
N LEU A 217 19.15 -7.10 3.20
CA LEU A 217 19.03 -5.64 3.40
C LEU A 217 18.40 -4.89 2.21
N SER A 218 18.64 -5.32 0.97
CA SER A 218 18.00 -4.70 -0.20
C SER A 218 16.49 -4.94 -0.21
N GLY A 219 16.03 -6.15 0.12
CA GLY A 219 14.59 -6.43 0.22
C GLY A 219 13.96 -5.74 1.42
N ILE A 220 14.65 -5.71 2.56
CA ILE A 220 14.21 -4.98 3.76
C ILE A 220 14.10 -3.47 3.49
N ALA A 221 15.09 -2.88 2.81
CA ALA A 221 15.03 -1.47 2.42
C ALA A 221 13.85 -1.19 1.47
N ALA A 222 13.60 -2.07 0.51
CA ALA A 222 12.42 -1.97 -0.36
C ALA A 222 11.11 -2.02 0.45
N ALA A 223 11.01 -2.92 1.43
CA ALA A 223 9.85 -3.06 2.31
C ALA A 223 9.56 -1.78 3.12
N ILE A 224 10.60 -1.20 3.73
CA ILE A 224 10.50 0.04 4.49
C ILE A 224 10.04 1.19 3.58
N ILE A 225 10.62 1.31 2.39
CA ILE A 225 10.26 2.41 1.48
C ILE A 225 8.84 2.25 0.94
N LEU A 226 8.39 1.02 0.67
CA LEU A 226 6.99 0.76 0.33
C LEU A 226 6.05 1.14 1.48
N GLY A 227 6.46 0.88 2.73
CA GLY A 227 5.78 1.34 3.94
C GLY A 227 5.68 2.87 4.02
N ILE A 228 6.79 3.58 3.77
CA ILE A 228 6.82 5.06 3.72
C ILE A 228 5.85 5.57 2.65
N GLY A 229 5.89 5.01 1.44
CA GLY A 229 5.00 5.42 0.35
C GLY A 229 3.52 5.26 0.71
N ARG A 230 3.16 4.17 1.40
CA ARG A 230 1.81 3.94 1.91
C ARG A 230 1.40 4.98 2.95
N VAL A 231 2.28 5.30 3.90
CA VAL A 231 2.02 6.26 4.98
C VAL A 231 1.85 7.70 4.46
N VAL A 232 2.73 8.14 3.55
CA VAL A 232 2.64 9.49 2.95
C VAL A 232 1.36 9.67 2.14
N GLY A 233 0.92 8.62 1.46
CA GLY A 233 -0.29 8.64 0.62
C GLY A 233 -1.60 8.37 1.38
N GLU A 234 -1.55 8.05 2.67
CA GLU A 234 -2.74 7.70 3.44
C GLU A 234 -3.58 8.94 3.75
N THR A 235 -4.89 8.83 3.50
CA THR A 235 -5.80 9.99 3.51
C THR A 235 -6.87 9.85 4.59
N MET A 236 -7.61 8.75 4.58
CA MET A 236 -8.80 8.61 5.43
C MET A 236 -8.45 8.43 6.90
N ALA A 237 -7.46 7.59 7.18
CA ALA A 237 -7.06 7.32 8.56
C ALA A 237 -6.53 8.60 9.23
N VAL A 238 -5.73 9.40 8.51
CA VAL A 238 -5.12 10.63 9.03
C VAL A 238 -6.16 11.71 9.26
N LEU A 239 -7.04 11.92 8.27
CA LEU A 239 -8.11 12.91 8.34
C LEU A 239 -8.98 12.68 9.58
N MET A 240 -9.18 11.43 10.01
CA MET A 240 -10.02 11.13 11.17
C MET A 240 -9.33 11.39 12.53
N VAL A 241 -8.00 11.37 12.63
CA VAL A 241 -7.33 11.34 13.95
C VAL A 241 -6.28 12.45 14.19
N ALA A 242 -5.90 13.20 13.16
CA ALA A 242 -4.80 14.17 13.25
C ALA A 242 -5.19 15.52 13.86
N GLY A 243 -6.48 15.79 14.07
CA GLY A 243 -7.01 17.07 14.56
C GLY A 243 -7.17 18.12 13.47
N ASN A 244 -6.54 17.93 12.31
CA ASN A 244 -6.66 18.75 11.11
C ASN A 244 -6.48 20.24 11.35
N ALA A 245 -5.54 20.65 12.21
CA ALA A 245 -5.16 22.06 12.35
C ALA A 245 -3.98 22.39 11.41
N ALA A 246 -4.13 23.36 10.52
CA ALA A 246 -3.09 23.75 9.57
C ALA A 246 -1.99 24.63 10.22
N ILE A 247 -1.39 24.11 11.30
CA ILE A 247 -0.37 24.77 12.10
C ILE A 247 0.88 23.89 12.18
N ILE A 248 2.03 24.53 12.44
CA ILE A 248 3.25 23.81 12.82
C ILE A 248 3.25 23.70 14.34
N PRO A 249 3.41 22.49 14.91
CA PRO A 249 3.54 22.33 16.36
C PRO A 249 4.65 23.23 16.92
N ASP A 250 4.37 23.90 18.04
CA ASP A 250 5.36 24.68 18.77
C ASP A 250 5.47 24.18 20.22
N PRO A 251 6.62 23.64 20.65
CA PRO A 251 7.80 23.32 19.83
C PRO A 251 7.50 22.19 18.83
N ILE A 252 8.32 22.06 17.77
CA ILE A 252 8.10 21.10 16.66
C ILE A 252 8.00 19.63 17.11
N TRP A 253 8.55 19.29 18.27
CA TRP A 253 8.49 17.96 18.88
C TRP A 253 7.27 17.76 19.78
N ASN A 254 6.34 18.70 19.84
CA ASN A 254 5.08 18.54 20.57
C ASN A 254 4.15 17.56 19.83
N ILE A 255 4.35 16.26 20.06
CA ILE A 255 3.56 15.17 19.46
C ILE A 255 2.08 15.18 19.86
N LEU A 256 1.72 15.91 20.92
CA LEU A 256 0.34 16.05 21.38
C LEU A 256 -0.38 17.23 20.71
N SER A 257 0.31 17.99 19.86
CA SER A 257 -0.33 19.02 19.03
C SER A 257 -1.17 18.37 17.92
N PRO A 258 -2.32 18.95 17.55
CA PRO A 258 -2.96 18.64 16.28
C PRO A 258 -2.09 19.12 15.12
N LEU A 259 -2.29 18.53 13.94
CA LEU A 259 -1.69 18.98 12.69
C LEU A 259 -2.62 18.64 11.52
N ARG A 260 -2.30 19.15 10.32
CA ARG A 260 -2.99 18.80 9.08
C ARG A 260 -1.97 18.33 8.05
N THR A 261 -2.27 17.23 7.36
CA THR A 261 -1.43 16.71 6.27
C THR A 261 -1.90 17.21 4.91
N LEU A 262 -1.05 17.07 3.89
CA LEU A 262 -1.40 17.37 2.49
C LEU A 262 -2.62 16.53 2.06
N THR A 263 -2.62 15.23 2.38
CA THR A 263 -3.73 14.32 2.05
C THR A 263 -5.03 14.70 2.74
N ALA A 264 -4.99 15.03 4.04
CA ALA A 264 -6.18 15.45 4.79
C ALA A 264 -6.77 16.75 4.24
N THR A 265 -5.93 17.71 3.85
CA THR A 265 -6.37 18.98 3.25
C THR A 265 -7.15 18.74 1.96
N LEU A 266 -6.63 17.88 1.08
CA LEU A 266 -7.32 17.50 -0.15
C LEU A 266 -8.67 16.82 0.12
N GLY A 267 -8.72 15.94 1.12
CA GLY A 267 -9.95 15.21 1.49
C GLY A 267 -11.05 16.11 2.07
N ILE A 268 -10.66 17.12 2.86
CA ILE A 268 -11.61 18.03 3.52
C ILE A 268 -12.12 19.09 2.55
N GLU A 269 -11.21 19.79 1.86
CA GLU A 269 -11.55 21.07 1.22
C GLU A 269 -11.99 20.91 -0.25
N MET A 270 -11.58 19.85 -0.96
CA MET A 270 -11.87 19.72 -2.40
C MET A 270 -13.36 19.62 -2.72
N GLY A 271 -14.15 18.98 -1.84
CA GLY A 271 -15.59 18.86 -2.03
C GLY A 271 -16.38 20.14 -1.77
N GLU A 272 -15.75 21.17 -1.18
CA GLU A 272 -16.42 22.38 -0.70
C GLU A 272 -16.10 23.62 -1.56
N VAL A 273 -15.12 23.52 -2.47
CA VAL A 273 -14.63 24.66 -3.25
C VAL A 273 -15.29 24.80 -4.62
N PRO A 274 -15.59 26.04 -5.08
CA PRO A 274 -16.04 26.27 -6.44
C PRO A 274 -14.96 25.91 -7.47
N VAL A 275 -15.36 25.17 -8.50
CA VAL A 275 -14.48 24.80 -9.63
C VAL A 275 -13.96 26.06 -10.33
N GLY A 276 -12.65 26.12 -10.57
CA GLY A 276 -11.99 27.25 -11.23
C GLY A 276 -11.63 28.41 -10.31
N SER A 277 -11.92 28.33 -9.00
CA SER A 277 -11.42 29.29 -8.02
C SER A 277 -9.90 29.15 -7.79
N GLU A 278 -9.29 30.18 -7.20
CA GLU A 278 -7.90 30.09 -6.75
C GLU A 278 -7.71 28.99 -5.71
N HIS A 279 -8.67 28.81 -4.78
CA HIS A 279 -8.63 27.74 -3.78
C HIS A 279 -8.69 26.36 -4.43
N TYR A 280 -9.54 26.16 -5.44
CA TYR A 280 -9.52 24.93 -6.26
C TYR A 280 -8.13 24.69 -6.86
N SER A 281 -7.55 25.70 -7.49
CA SER A 281 -6.21 25.61 -8.10
C SER A 281 -5.12 25.33 -7.06
N ALA A 282 -5.24 25.90 -5.85
CA ALA A 282 -4.35 25.66 -4.73
C ALA A 282 -4.38 24.20 -4.24
N LEU A 283 -5.57 23.58 -4.19
CA LEU A 283 -5.69 22.17 -3.83
C LEU A 283 -5.08 21.27 -4.92
N PHE A 284 -5.24 21.59 -6.20
CA PHE A 284 -4.50 20.88 -7.26
C PHE A 284 -2.98 21.09 -7.14
N GLY A 285 -2.53 22.28 -6.72
CA GLY A 285 -1.15 22.55 -6.35
C GLY A 285 -0.64 21.64 -5.22
N ILE A 286 -1.44 21.45 -4.15
CA ILE A 286 -1.13 20.50 -3.07
C ILE A 286 -1.01 19.08 -3.63
N ALA A 287 -1.91 18.66 -4.53
CA ALA A 287 -1.86 17.33 -5.14
C ALA A 287 -0.60 17.11 -5.99
N VAL A 288 -0.16 18.14 -6.73
CA VAL A 288 1.11 18.12 -7.47
C VAL A 288 2.29 17.95 -6.50
N VAL A 289 2.32 18.71 -5.41
CA VAL A 289 3.41 18.63 -4.42
C VAL A 289 3.45 17.26 -3.75
N LEU A 290 2.29 16.71 -3.36
CA LEU A 290 2.18 15.36 -2.80
C LEU A 290 2.68 14.30 -3.80
N LEU A 291 2.32 14.42 -5.08
CA LEU A 291 2.80 13.53 -6.14
C LEU A 291 4.32 13.64 -6.34
N VAL A 292 4.89 14.84 -6.27
CA VAL A 292 6.34 15.04 -6.34
C VAL A 292 7.05 14.41 -5.14
N ILE A 293 6.53 14.58 -3.92
CA ILE A 293 7.09 13.96 -2.70
C ILE A 293 7.10 12.44 -2.84
N THR A 294 5.97 11.85 -3.24
CA THR A 294 5.86 10.39 -3.42
C THR A 294 6.76 9.89 -4.56
N LEU A 295 6.87 10.63 -5.67
CA LEU A 295 7.79 10.33 -6.76
C LEU A 295 9.24 10.32 -6.27
N ILE A 296 9.66 11.32 -5.49
CA ILE A 296 11.02 11.40 -4.94
C ILE A 296 11.30 10.19 -4.05
N ILE A 297 10.37 9.81 -3.18
CA ILE A 297 10.51 8.64 -2.30
C ILE A 297 10.65 7.36 -3.13
N ASN A 298 9.78 7.15 -4.13
CA ASN A 298 9.80 5.96 -4.98
C ASN A 298 11.07 5.87 -5.85
N LEU A 299 11.49 6.98 -6.47
CA LEU A 299 12.72 7.02 -7.26
C LEU A 299 13.96 6.82 -6.40
N SER A 300 13.98 7.39 -5.19
CA SER A 300 15.04 7.15 -4.21
C SER A 300 15.12 5.67 -3.83
N ALA A 301 13.98 5.00 -3.69
CA ALA A 301 13.91 3.54 -3.48
C ALA A 301 14.63 2.79 -4.58
N VAL A 302 14.24 3.03 -5.83
CA VAL A 302 14.82 2.34 -6.99
C VAL A 302 16.31 2.62 -7.09
N ALA A 303 16.75 3.86 -6.87
CA ALA A 303 18.15 4.24 -6.92
C ALA A 303 18.98 3.57 -5.81
N ILE A 304 18.48 3.51 -4.57
CA ILE A 304 19.14 2.85 -3.45
C ILE A 304 19.26 1.34 -3.72
N LEU A 305 18.17 0.71 -4.19
CA LEU A 305 18.15 -0.72 -4.49
C LEU A 305 19.14 -1.09 -5.61
N HIS A 306 19.22 -0.26 -6.66
CA HIS A 306 20.17 -0.47 -7.75
C HIS A 306 21.62 -0.43 -7.24
N ARG A 307 21.97 0.58 -6.43
CA ARG A 307 23.31 0.71 -5.85
C ARG A 307 23.67 -0.45 -4.92
N LEU A 308 22.71 -0.97 -4.16
CA LEU A 308 22.92 -2.13 -3.29
C LEU A 308 23.18 -3.41 -4.08
N LYS A 309 22.48 -3.61 -5.22
CA LYS A 309 22.64 -4.78 -6.10
C LYS A 309 23.98 -4.74 -6.86
N GLU A 310 24.35 -3.57 -7.41
CA GLU A 310 25.62 -3.37 -8.13
C GLU A 310 26.85 -3.61 -7.27
N ARG A 311 26.81 -3.19 -6.00
CA ARG A 311 27.90 -3.45 -5.06
C ARG A 311 28.09 -4.95 -4.84
N ARG A 312 27.05 -5.78 -4.86
CA ARG A 312 27.20 -7.22 -4.61
C ARG A 312 27.78 -8.00 -5.79
N THR A 313 27.45 -7.62 -7.03
CA THR A 313 28.05 -8.24 -8.22
C THR A 313 29.50 -7.83 -8.45
N THR A 314 29.96 -6.71 -7.88
CA THR A 314 31.33 -6.19 -8.04
C THR A 314 32.24 -6.40 -6.83
N THR A 315 31.74 -6.95 -5.71
CA THR A 315 32.54 -7.23 -4.51
C THR A 315 32.96 -8.70 -4.41
N ALA A 316 33.29 -9.32 -5.55
CA ALA A 316 34.35 -10.33 -5.55
C ALA A 316 35.69 -9.56 -5.63
N GLY A 317 36.14 -9.01 -4.49
CA GLY A 317 37.53 -8.51 -4.36
C GLY A 317 37.77 -6.99 -4.33
N LYS A 318 36.85 -6.13 -3.85
CA LYS A 318 37.21 -4.73 -3.53
C LYS A 318 36.97 -4.38 -2.06
N GLN A 319 37.96 -3.71 -1.48
CA GLN A 319 37.95 -3.23 -0.10
C GLN A 319 36.70 -2.36 0.18
N PRO A 320 36.10 -2.47 1.38
CA PRO A 320 34.92 -1.71 1.73
C PRO A 320 35.18 -0.19 1.64
N PHE A 321 34.20 0.55 1.12
CA PHE A 321 34.24 2.02 0.92
C PHE A 321 34.51 2.82 2.20
N LEU A 322 34.25 2.21 3.37
CA LEU A 322 34.58 2.77 4.67
C LEU A 322 35.49 1.76 5.37
N ALA A 323 36.59 2.25 5.95
CA ALA A 323 37.38 1.46 6.88
C ALA A 323 36.45 0.89 7.98
N PRO A 324 36.71 -0.32 8.50
CA PRO A 324 35.87 -0.95 9.53
C PRO A 324 35.56 -0.03 10.71
N GLU A 325 36.53 0.82 11.09
CA GLU A 325 36.38 1.85 12.12
C GLU A 325 35.39 2.95 11.73
N THR A 326 35.47 3.46 10.50
CA THR A 326 34.57 4.52 10.01
C THR A 326 33.15 3.99 9.81
N ARG A 327 32.99 2.75 9.35
CA ARG A 327 31.67 2.08 9.31
C ARG A 327 31.08 1.95 10.71
N ARG A 328 31.89 1.56 11.70
CA ARG A 328 31.48 1.48 13.10
C ARG A 328 31.05 2.84 13.64
N LYS A 329 31.78 3.91 13.30
CA LYS A 329 31.43 5.30 13.63
C LYS A 329 30.14 5.78 12.95
N VAL A 330 29.92 5.47 11.67
CA VAL A 330 28.69 5.87 10.94
C VAL A 330 27.47 5.11 11.47
N VAL A 331 27.59 3.81 11.71
CA VAL A 331 26.52 3.01 12.34
C VAL A 331 26.24 3.55 13.74
N PHE A 332 27.28 3.85 14.53
CA PHE A 332 27.12 4.46 15.84
C PHE A 332 26.44 5.84 15.79
N ILE A 333 26.80 6.71 14.83
CA ILE A 333 26.15 8.01 14.64
C ILE A 333 24.68 7.83 14.23
N ALA A 334 24.37 6.88 13.34
CA ALA A 334 23.01 6.57 12.93
C ALA A 334 22.17 6.00 14.09
N GLU A 335 22.75 5.09 14.88
CA GLU A 335 22.16 4.57 16.12
C GLU A 335 21.92 5.69 17.13
N MET A 336 22.88 6.60 17.32
CA MET A 336 22.74 7.76 18.21
C MET A 336 21.70 8.76 17.72
N LEU A 337 21.59 9.00 16.41
CA LEU A 337 20.55 9.85 15.82
C LEU A 337 19.16 9.22 15.96
N ALA A 338 19.03 7.92 15.68
CA ALA A 338 17.78 7.20 15.88
C ALA A 338 17.37 7.20 17.37
N LEU A 339 18.34 7.01 18.27
CA LEU A 339 18.13 7.08 19.72
C LEU A 339 17.75 8.51 20.15
N ALA A 340 18.37 9.54 19.59
CA ALA A 340 18.05 10.94 19.89
C ALA A 340 16.64 11.31 19.42
N VAL A 341 16.23 10.91 18.22
CA VAL A 341 14.86 11.13 17.72
C VAL A 341 13.85 10.34 18.55
N LEU A 342 14.15 9.08 18.89
CA LEU A 342 13.34 8.27 19.79
C LEU A 342 13.23 8.92 21.18
N LEU A 343 14.30 9.52 21.69
CA LEU A 343 14.31 10.20 22.97
C LEU A 343 13.47 11.46 22.97
N VAL A 344 13.56 12.28 21.92
CA VAL A 344 12.72 13.46 21.74
C VAL A 344 11.25 13.07 21.61
N PHE A 345 10.96 11.94 20.95
CA PHE A 345 9.61 11.38 20.90
C PHE A 345 9.13 10.88 22.28
N LEU A 346 9.99 10.23 23.06
CA LEU A 346 9.62 9.69 24.37
C LEU A 346 9.46 10.77 25.44
N THR A 347 10.32 11.81 25.45
CA THR A 347 10.20 12.94 26.39
C THR A 347 8.90 13.71 26.18
N SER A 348 8.40 13.76 24.94
CA SER A 348 7.15 14.43 24.58
C SER A 348 5.91 13.57 24.86
N VAL A 349 6.03 12.24 24.90
CA VAL A 349 4.98 11.35 25.45
C VAL A 349 4.95 11.46 26.98
N SER A 350 6.08 11.25 27.65
CA SER A 350 6.17 11.44 29.11
C SER A 350 7.60 11.65 29.58
N TRP A 351 7.78 12.62 30.47
CA TRP A 351 9.08 13.07 30.94
C TRP A 351 9.95 11.98 31.62
N TRP A 352 9.34 10.91 32.14
CA TRP A 352 10.03 9.82 32.84
C TRP A 352 10.43 8.62 31.95
N LEU A 353 9.81 8.45 30.78
CA LEU A 353 10.10 7.30 29.88
C LEU A 353 11.44 7.44 29.17
N ALA A 354 11.81 8.66 28.77
CA ALA A 354 13.08 8.97 28.14
C ALA A 354 14.32 8.65 29.00
N PRO A 355 14.43 9.08 30.27
CA PRO A 355 15.55 8.71 31.11
C PRO A 355 15.61 7.20 31.40
N VAL A 356 14.47 6.50 31.49
CA VAL A 356 14.44 5.03 31.67
C VAL A 356 15.00 4.30 30.45
N ILE A 357 14.63 4.72 29.23
CA ILE A 357 15.12 4.11 27.99
C ILE A 357 16.59 4.48 27.71
N LEU A 358 17.02 5.71 28.02
CA LEU A 358 18.43 6.09 28.02
C LEU A 358 19.23 5.26 29.00
N MET A 359 18.73 5.09 30.22
CA MET A 359 19.38 4.27 31.24
C MET A 359 19.45 2.81 30.79
N ALA A 360 18.38 2.25 30.21
CA ALA A 360 18.39 0.91 29.64
C ALA A 360 19.38 0.77 28.47
N GLY A 361 19.47 1.78 27.59
CA GLY A 361 20.42 1.82 26.48
C GLY A 361 21.88 1.95 26.94
N CYS A 362 22.15 2.80 27.94
CA CYS A 362 23.46 2.94 28.56
C CYS A 362 23.86 1.66 29.32
N LEU A 363 22.93 1.05 30.07
CA LEU A 363 23.14 -0.24 30.72
C LEU A 363 23.38 -1.35 29.71
N TRP A 364 22.70 -1.31 28.56
CA TRP A 364 22.94 -2.25 27.46
C TRP A 364 24.33 -2.07 26.84
N LEU A 365 24.72 -0.84 26.50
CA LEU A 365 26.04 -0.55 25.92
C LEU A 365 27.18 -0.87 26.89
N ALA A 366 27.01 -0.54 28.18
CA ALA A 366 27.98 -0.83 29.23
C ALA A 366 28.02 -2.32 29.60
N GLY A 367 26.88 -3.02 29.57
CA GLY A 367 26.77 -4.44 29.89
C GLY A 367 27.09 -5.39 28.74
N ARG A 368 26.99 -4.93 27.49
CA ARG A 368 27.23 -5.72 26.27
C ARG A 368 28.58 -6.46 26.24
N PRO A 369 29.72 -5.88 26.66
CA PRO A 369 31.00 -6.58 26.68
C PRO A 369 31.07 -7.73 27.69
N TYR A 370 30.20 -7.72 28.71
CA TYR A 370 30.18 -8.67 29.82
C TYR A 370 29.12 -9.77 29.68
N LEU A 371 28.28 -9.71 28.64
CA LEU A 371 27.24 -10.68 28.37
C LEU A 371 27.76 -11.79 27.44
N SER A 372 27.55 -13.05 27.83
CA SER A 372 27.79 -14.20 26.95
C SER A 372 26.91 -14.10 25.70
N GLU A 373 27.44 -14.51 24.55
CA GLU A 373 26.72 -14.58 23.27
C GLU A 373 25.40 -15.37 23.37
N LYS A 374 25.32 -16.37 24.26
CA LYS A 374 24.08 -17.11 24.54
C LYS A 374 23.01 -16.22 25.19
N ARG A 375 23.39 -15.32 26.11
CA ARG A 375 22.46 -14.39 26.78
C ARG A 375 21.98 -13.31 25.80
N ILE A 376 22.88 -12.81 24.96
CA ILE A 376 22.53 -11.85 23.89
C ILE A 376 21.52 -12.49 22.93
N GLN A 377 21.73 -13.75 22.54
CA GLN A 377 20.78 -14.50 21.73
C GLN A 377 19.41 -14.61 22.41
N THR A 378 19.36 -15.02 23.67
CA THR A 378 18.09 -15.14 24.40
C THR A 378 17.36 -13.80 24.48
N LEU A 379 18.06 -12.71 24.81
CA LEU A 379 17.44 -11.39 24.87
C LEU A 379 16.90 -10.96 23.50
N ALA A 380 17.68 -11.16 22.44
CA ALA A 380 17.25 -10.82 21.08
C ALA A 380 16.01 -11.62 20.66
N PHE A 381 15.94 -12.91 21.00
CA PHE A 381 14.77 -13.74 20.72
C PHE A 381 13.55 -13.29 21.53
N CYS A 382 13.74 -12.87 22.78
CA CYS A 382 12.66 -12.28 23.59
C CYS A 382 12.14 -10.97 22.98
N LEU A 383 13.03 -10.07 22.54
CA LEU A 383 12.63 -8.80 21.91
C LEU A 383 11.88 -9.02 20.60
N VAL A 384 12.38 -9.91 19.75
CA VAL A 384 11.75 -10.27 18.47
C VAL A 384 10.41 -10.99 18.70
N GLY A 385 10.32 -11.85 19.71
CA GLY A 385 9.08 -12.48 20.14
C GLY A 385 8.06 -11.45 20.67
N LEU A 386 8.51 -10.50 21.50
CA LEU A 386 7.67 -9.42 22.03
C LEU A 386 7.11 -8.54 20.90
N ALA A 387 7.94 -8.17 19.92
CA ALA A 387 7.48 -7.42 18.75
C ALA A 387 6.35 -8.16 18.00
N THR A 388 6.49 -9.47 17.83
CA THR A 388 5.46 -10.33 17.21
C THR A 388 4.18 -10.35 18.03
N ILE A 389 4.28 -10.48 19.35
CA ILE A 389 3.13 -10.46 20.26
C ILE A 389 2.43 -9.10 20.21
N ILE A 390 3.16 -7.99 20.18
CA ILE A 390 2.60 -6.64 20.06
C ILE A 390 1.80 -6.49 18.76
N VAL A 391 2.37 -6.93 17.62
CA VAL A 391 1.67 -6.88 16.32
C VAL A 391 0.37 -7.68 16.36
N LEU A 392 0.40 -8.89 16.92
CA LEU A 392 -0.81 -9.72 17.07
C LEU A 392 -1.82 -9.12 18.04
N ALA A 393 -1.35 -8.52 19.14
CA ALA A 393 -2.22 -7.86 20.11
C ALA A 393 -2.94 -6.67 19.48
N ILE A 394 -2.25 -5.86 18.68
CA ILE A 394 -2.86 -4.75 17.91
C ILE A 394 -3.97 -5.28 17.01
N LEU A 395 -3.69 -6.33 16.22
CA LEU A 395 -4.70 -6.96 15.36
C LEU A 395 -5.90 -7.45 16.18
N PHE A 396 -5.65 -8.16 17.28
CA PHE A 396 -6.70 -8.70 18.14
C PHE A 396 -7.55 -7.60 18.78
N ILE A 397 -6.94 -6.50 19.24
CA ILE A 397 -7.65 -5.36 19.82
C ILE A 397 -8.55 -4.70 18.77
N ILE A 398 -8.04 -4.45 17.56
CA ILE A 398 -8.82 -3.82 16.49
C ILE A 398 -10.02 -4.70 16.12
N LEU A 399 -9.78 -5.99 15.88
CA LEU A 399 -10.84 -6.91 15.49
C LEU A 399 -11.86 -7.11 16.61
N SER A 400 -11.40 -7.27 17.87
CA SER A 400 -12.31 -7.48 19.00
C SER A 400 -13.18 -6.25 19.26
N ASP A 401 -12.62 -5.03 19.18
CA ASP A 401 -13.40 -3.79 19.35
C ASP A 401 -14.52 -3.67 18.29
N ILE A 402 -14.18 -3.88 17.02
CA ILE A 402 -15.16 -3.78 15.92
C ILE A 402 -16.22 -4.88 16.02
N VAL A 403 -15.83 -6.11 16.35
CA VAL A 403 -16.75 -7.25 16.43
C VAL A 403 -17.67 -7.12 17.64
N VAL A 404 -17.14 -6.83 18.83
CA VAL A 404 -17.95 -6.75 20.06
C VAL A 404 -18.99 -5.64 19.99
N HIS A 405 -18.60 -4.45 19.51
CA HIS A 405 -19.53 -3.32 19.40
C HIS A 405 -20.38 -3.35 18.12
N GLY A 406 -19.92 -4.01 17.06
CA GLY A 406 -20.63 -4.11 15.78
C GLY A 406 -21.66 -5.24 15.72
N LEU A 407 -21.42 -6.38 16.40
CA LEU A 407 -22.33 -7.52 16.40
C LEU A 407 -23.76 -7.17 16.84
N PRO A 408 -23.99 -6.37 17.90
CA PRO A 408 -25.33 -5.97 18.31
C PRO A 408 -26.09 -5.17 17.24
N ALA A 409 -25.37 -4.47 16.36
CA ALA A 409 -25.96 -3.70 15.26
C ALA A 409 -26.40 -4.59 14.09
N LEU A 410 -25.88 -5.81 13.98
CA LEU A 410 -26.22 -6.73 12.90
C LEU A 410 -27.59 -7.37 13.12
N ASN A 411 -28.58 -6.88 12.39
CA ASN A 411 -29.87 -7.53 12.22
C ASN A 411 -30.29 -7.46 10.75
N TRP A 412 -31.31 -8.23 10.37
CA TRP A 412 -31.78 -8.30 8.99
C TRP A 412 -32.24 -6.95 8.45
N ASP A 413 -32.88 -6.14 9.29
CA ASP A 413 -33.33 -4.79 8.94
C ASP A 413 -32.16 -3.86 8.65
N PHE A 414 -31.09 -3.92 9.45
CA PHE A 414 -29.88 -3.15 9.24
C PHE A 414 -29.20 -3.49 7.91
N LEU A 415 -29.22 -4.76 7.49
CA LEU A 415 -28.60 -5.18 6.23
C LEU A 415 -29.45 -4.88 4.99
N THR A 416 -30.78 -4.87 5.12
CA THR A 416 -31.71 -4.82 3.97
C THR A 416 -32.47 -3.51 3.80
N GLN A 417 -32.59 -2.71 4.87
CA GLN A 417 -33.27 -1.41 4.79
C GLN A 417 -32.34 -0.30 4.32
N THR A 418 -32.95 0.81 3.89
CA THR A 418 -32.26 2.05 3.51
C THR A 418 -31.96 2.90 4.75
N PRO A 419 -30.91 3.74 4.72
CA PRO A 419 -30.58 4.61 5.84
C PRO A 419 -31.65 5.69 6.06
N ARG A 420 -31.94 5.99 7.33
CA ARG A 420 -32.88 7.03 7.79
C ARG A 420 -32.17 7.94 8.81
N ASP A 421 -32.71 9.13 9.04
CA ASP A 421 -32.14 10.15 9.94
C ASP A 421 -30.61 10.35 9.77
N LEU A 422 -30.18 10.67 8.54
CA LEU A 422 -28.75 10.84 8.21
C LEU A 422 -27.89 9.58 8.54
N GLY A 423 -28.51 8.40 8.57
CA GLY A 423 -27.86 7.14 8.91
C GLY A 423 -27.74 6.85 10.41
N ARG A 424 -28.41 7.62 11.28
CA ARG A 424 -28.58 7.25 12.71
C ARG A 424 -29.48 6.03 12.89
N GLU A 425 -30.42 5.84 11.97
CA GLU A 425 -31.40 4.76 11.99
C GLU A 425 -31.54 4.13 10.59
N GLY A 426 -32.29 3.03 10.51
CA GLY A 426 -32.46 2.27 9.26
C GLY A 426 -31.25 1.37 8.96
N GLY A 427 -31.11 1.00 7.69
CA GLY A 427 -30.09 0.05 7.25
C GLY A 427 -29.04 0.64 6.31
N ILE A 428 -28.13 -0.22 5.86
CA ILE A 428 -26.98 0.12 5.00
C ILE A 428 -27.04 -0.57 3.63
N PHE A 429 -28.21 -1.10 3.24
CA PHE A 429 -28.38 -1.88 2.02
C PHE A 429 -27.86 -1.17 0.75
N PRO A 430 -28.19 0.12 0.48
CA PRO A 430 -27.67 0.80 -0.70
C PRO A 430 -26.15 0.94 -0.69
N ALA A 431 -25.53 1.06 0.48
CA ALA A 431 -24.08 1.16 0.61
C ALA A 431 -23.39 -0.18 0.32
N ILE A 432 -23.97 -1.31 0.75
CA ILE A 432 -23.45 -2.65 0.45
C ILE A 432 -23.48 -2.89 -1.07
N ILE A 433 -24.64 -2.72 -1.69
CA ILE A 433 -24.82 -2.97 -3.12
C ILE A 433 -23.97 -2.00 -3.94
N GLY A 434 -23.90 -0.74 -3.54
CA GLY A 434 -23.10 0.25 -4.23
C GLY A 434 -21.60 -0.03 -4.18
N THR A 435 -21.07 -0.48 -3.03
CA THR A 435 -19.69 -0.97 -2.94
C THR A 435 -19.46 -2.16 -3.88
N LEU A 436 -20.40 -3.11 -3.95
CA LEU A 436 -20.28 -4.25 -4.86
C LEU A 436 -20.29 -3.83 -6.34
N TYR A 437 -21.14 -2.89 -6.74
CA TYR A 437 -21.17 -2.35 -8.11
C TYR A 437 -19.90 -1.60 -8.48
N LEU A 438 -19.36 -0.78 -7.57
CA LEU A 438 -18.08 -0.09 -7.77
C LEU A 438 -16.94 -1.09 -7.98
N VAL A 439 -16.83 -2.08 -7.11
CA VAL A 439 -15.75 -3.08 -7.16
C VAL A 439 -15.89 -3.97 -8.39
N ALA A 440 -17.10 -4.44 -8.71
CA ALA A 440 -17.34 -5.28 -9.88
C ALA A 440 -16.98 -4.56 -11.18
N GLY A 441 -17.40 -3.31 -11.36
CA GLY A 441 -17.05 -2.52 -12.53
C GLY A 441 -15.57 -2.17 -12.60
N ALA A 442 -14.95 -1.83 -11.46
CA ALA A 442 -13.51 -1.55 -11.40
C ALA A 442 -12.68 -2.76 -11.84
N ILE A 443 -13.04 -3.98 -11.42
CA ILE A 443 -12.35 -5.20 -11.82
C ILE A 443 -12.64 -5.59 -13.26
N ALA A 444 -13.88 -5.40 -13.74
CA ALA A 444 -14.23 -5.65 -15.14
C ALA A 444 -13.33 -4.83 -16.10
N ILE A 445 -12.89 -3.65 -15.68
CA ILE A 445 -11.96 -2.79 -16.42
C ILE A 445 -10.49 -3.16 -16.10
N ALA A 446 -10.10 -3.23 -14.83
CA ALA A 446 -8.71 -3.40 -14.44
C ALA A 446 -8.14 -4.79 -14.80
N LEU A 447 -8.94 -5.85 -14.71
CA LEU A 447 -8.47 -7.22 -14.89
C LEU A 447 -8.02 -7.49 -16.34
N PRO A 448 -8.82 -7.21 -17.39
CA PRO A 448 -8.39 -7.44 -18.77
C PRO A 448 -7.16 -6.60 -19.17
N PHE A 449 -7.14 -5.32 -18.78
CA PHE A 449 -6.03 -4.43 -19.10
C PHE A 449 -4.76 -4.82 -18.33
N GLY A 450 -4.88 -5.17 -17.05
CA GLY A 450 -3.76 -5.57 -16.22
C GLY A 450 -3.14 -6.90 -16.63
N VAL A 451 -3.97 -7.90 -16.92
CA VAL A 451 -3.50 -9.21 -17.41
C VAL A 451 -2.87 -9.07 -18.80
N GLY A 452 -3.49 -8.32 -19.70
CA GLY A 452 -2.94 -8.06 -21.03
C GLY A 452 -1.58 -7.35 -20.99
N ALA A 453 -1.45 -6.34 -20.14
CA ALA A 453 -0.19 -5.64 -19.91
C ALA A 453 0.90 -6.57 -19.34
N ALA A 454 0.57 -7.39 -18.36
CA ALA A 454 1.52 -8.34 -17.77
C ALA A 454 1.97 -9.42 -18.77
N VAL A 455 1.05 -9.96 -19.58
CA VAL A 455 1.39 -10.90 -20.66
C VAL A 455 2.33 -10.24 -21.68
N TYR A 456 2.10 -8.97 -22.03
CA TYR A 456 3.03 -8.23 -22.88
C TYR A 456 4.45 -8.16 -22.28
N LEU A 457 4.53 -7.74 -21.02
CA LEU A 457 5.76 -7.40 -20.31
C LEU A 457 6.61 -8.64 -19.95
N VAL A 458 5.98 -9.80 -19.81
CA VAL A 458 6.67 -11.07 -19.54
C VAL A 458 6.99 -11.82 -20.82
N GLU A 459 6.02 -11.97 -21.71
CA GLU A 459 6.15 -12.90 -22.83
C GLU A 459 6.58 -12.21 -24.13
N TYR A 460 6.12 -10.99 -24.43
CA TYR A 460 6.37 -10.34 -25.72
C TYR A 460 7.56 -9.38 -25.75
N THR A 461 8.03 -8.89 -24.62
CA THR A 461 9.15 -7.95 -24.54
C THR A 461 10.45 -8.61 -24.08
N ARG A 462 11.56 -8.22 -24.72
CA ARG A 462 12.90 -8.38 -24.14
C ARG A 462 13.22 -7.16 -23.25
N GLU A 463 14.19 -7.26 -22.35
CA GLU A 463 14.65 -6.12 -21.54
C GLU A 463 15.16 -5.00 -22.46
N GLY A 464 14.35 -3.96 -22.65
CA GLY A 464 14.62 -2.84 -23.55
C GLY A 464 14.05 -1.54 -23.00
N LYS A 465 14.38 -0.42 -23.66
CA LYS A 465 13.99 0.92 -23.19
C LYS A 465 12.48 1.08 -23.01
N ILE A 466 11.68 0.57 -23.95
CA ILE A 466 10.20 0.63 -23.90
C ILE A 466 9.67 -0.16 -22.70
N THR A 467 10.14 -1.38 -22.49
CA THR A 467 9.76 -2.22 -21.34
C THR A 467 10.09 -1.54 -20.02
N LYS A 468 11.26 -0.88 -19.94
CA LYS A 468 11.66 -0.11 -18.76
C LYS A 468 10.73 1.07 -18.52
N VAL A 469 10.38 1.84 -19.56
CA VAL A 469 9.42 2.95 -19.45
C VAL A 469 8.05 2.45 -18.97
N ILE A 470 7.54 1.35 -19.53
CA ILE A 470 6.25 0.79 -19.11
C ILE A 470 6.29 0.33 -17.65
N ARG A 471 7.31 -0.45 -17.26
CA ARG A 471 7.46 -0.88 -15.86
C ARG A 471 7.59 0.30 -14.92
N THR A 472 8.40 1.30 -15.26
CA THR A 472 8.49 2.54 -14.50
C THR A 472 7.13 3.22 -14.41
N GLY A 473 6.35 3.32 -15.49
CA GLY A 473 5.00 3.88 -15.45
C GLY A 473 4.06 3.11 -14.49
N VAL A 474 4.10 1.78 -14.53
CA VAL A 474 3.34 0.93 -13.58
C VAL A 474 3.81 1.14 -12.14
N ASP A 475 5.12 1.28 -11.92
CA ASP A 475 5.70 1.57 -10.60
C ASP A 475 5.26 2.95 -10.08
N LEU A 476 5.19 3.95 -10.96
CA LEU A 476 4.71 5.29 -10.64
C LEU A 476 3.22 5.29 -10.29
N LEU A 477 2.38 4.57 -11.05
CA LEU A 477 0.97 4.42 -10.69
C LEU A 477 0.81 3.75 -9.32
N ASN A 478 1.55 2.68 -9.06
CA ASN A 478 1.47 1.98 -7.76
C ASN A 478 1.92 2.86 -6.59
N GLY A 479 2.84 3.79 -6.84
CA GLY A 479 3.32 4.75 -5.87
C GLY A 479 2.49 6.02 -5.74
N THR A 480 1.43 6.18 -6.56
CA THR A 480 0.57 7.36 -6.56
C THR A 480 -0.43 7.29 -5.40
N PRO A 481 -0.56 8.34 -4.56
CA PRO A 481 -1.56 8.40 -3.49
C PRO A 481 -2.99 8.17 -4.00
N SER A 482 -3.83 7.48 -3.22
CA SER A 482 -5.21 7.16 -3.63
C SER A 482 -6.07 8.42 -3.84
N ILE A 483 -5.83 9.49 -3.08
CA ILE A 483 -6.50 10.79 -3.26
C ILE A 483 -6.18 11.45 -4.61
N VAL A 484 -4.97 11.23 -5.15
CA VAL A 484 -4.57 11.77 -6.46
C VAL A 484 -5.38 11.12 -7.58
N PHE A 485 -5.69 9.83 -7.47
CA PHE A 485 -6.62 9.17 -8.40
C PHE A 485 -8.03 9.77 -8.30
N GLY A 486 -8.51 10.05 -7.09
CA GLY A 486 -9.80 10.71 -6.86
C GLY A 486 -9.88 12.09 -7.52
N LEU A 487 -8.85 12.92 -7.33
CA LEU A 487 -8.74 14.25 -7.94
C LEU A 487 -8.63 14.19 -9.47
N PHE A 488 -7.83 13.27 -9.99
CA PHE A 488 -7.77 13.06 -11.44
C PHE A 488 -9.14 12.63 -12.00
N GLY A 489 -9.80 11.69 -11.34
CA GLY A 489 -11.15 11.26 -11.73
C GLY A 489 -12.15 12.41 -11.70
N PHE A 490 -12.06 13.27 -10.69
CA PHE A 490 -12.90 14.46 -10.58
C PHE A 490 -12.61 15.46 -11.72
N ALA A 491 -11.36 15.89 -11.90
CA ALA A 491 -10.99 16.84 -12.95
C ALA A 491 -11.27 16.32 -14.36
N PHE A 492 -10.90 15.09 -14.65
CA PHE A 492 -11.00 14.53 -16.00
C PHE A 492 -12.38 13.95 -16.30
N ILE A 493 -12.87 13.04 -15.46
CA ILE A 493 -14.07 12.25 -15.78
C ILE A 493 -15.33 13.03 -15.41
N VAL A 494 -15.38 13.55 -14.19
CA VAL A 494 -16.57 14.27 -13.69
C VAL A 494 -16.72 15.61 -14.41
N LEU A 495 -15.65 16.41 -14.46
CA LEU A 495 -15.69 17.78 -14.98
C LEU A 495 -15.40 17.85 -16.49
N TYR A 496 -14.23 17.40 -16.96
CA TYR A 496 -13.83 17.59 -18.35
C TYR A 496 -14.65 16.78 -19.36
N LEU A 497 -14.97 15.51 -19.06
CA LEU A 497 -15.85 14.70 -19.90
C LEU A 497 -17.35 14.97 -19.67
N GLY A 498 -17.70 15.73 -18.63
CA GLY A 498 -19.09 16.06 -18.30
C GLY A 498 -19.95 14.87 -17.88
N VAL A 499 -19.34 13.78 -17.40
CA VAL A 499 -20.05 12.56 -16.95
C VAL A 499 -20.78 12.81 -15.62
N GLY A 500 -20.31 13.77 -14.83
CA GLY A 500 -20.84 14.03 -13.48
C GLY A 500 -20.41 12.97 -12.46
N VAL A 501 -20.76 13.21 -11.19
CA VAL A 501 -20.52 12.26 -10.09
C VAL A 501 -21.41 11.05 -10.31
N SER A 502 -20.80 9.90 -10.60
CA SER A 502 -21.50 8.72 -11.11
C SER A 502 -20.76 7.43 -10.79
N LEU A 503 -21.52 6.32 -10.77
CA LEU A 503 -20.99 4.97 -10.60
C LEU A 503 -19.88 4.67 -11.62
N LEU A 504 -20.06 5.04 -12.89
CA LEU A 504 -19.08 4.86 -13.97
C LEU A 504 -17.78 5.61 -13.68
N ALA A 505 -17.87 6.87 -13.25
CA ALA A 505 -16.69 7.66 -12.92
C ALA A 505 -15.89 7.00 -11.78
N GLY A 506 -16.56 6.54 -10.72
CA GLY A 506 -15.90 5.80 -9.64
C GLY A 506 -15.32 4.46 -10.07
N GLN A 507 -16.01 3.70 -10.93
CA GLN A 507 -15.51 2.43 -11.47
C GLN A 507 -14.22 2.62 -12.27
N ILE A 508 -14.17 3.64 -13.14
CA ILE A 508 -12.97 3.95 -13.92
C ILE A 508 -11.84 4.40 -12.99
N THR A 509 -12.11 5.33 -12.07
CA THR A 509 -11.09 5.83 -11.14
C THR A 509 -10.52 4.73 -10.24
N LEU A 510 -11.37 3.87 -9.68
CA LEU A 510 -10.93 2.69 -8.92
C LEU A 510 -10.16 1.69 -9.80
N ALA A 511 -10.59 1.46 -11.04
CA ALA A 511 -9.89 0.58 -11.96
C ALA A 511 -8.45 1.04 -12.21
N LEU A 512 -8.25 2.36 -12.41
CA LEU A 512 -6.92 2.94 -12.62
C LEU A 512 -6.02 2.78 -11.39
N MET A 513 -6.57 2.91 -10.18
CA MET A 513 -5.82 2.70 -8.94
C MET A 513 -5.44 1.23 -8.73
N VAL A 514 -6.31 0.29 -9.10
CA VAL A 514 -6.10 -1.16 -8.93
C VAL A 514 -5.23 -1.77 -10.04
N LEU A 515 -5.23 -1.17 -11.22
CA LEU A 515 -4.50 -1.65 -12.40
C LEU A 515 -3.04 -2.05 -12.12
N PRO A 516 -2.21 -1.27 -11.39
CA PRO A 516 -0.81 -1.64 -11.15
C PRO A 516 -0.66 -2.90 -10.30
N THR A 517 -1.56 -3.11 -9.34
CA THR A 517 -1.59 -4.30 -8.50
C THR A 517 -1.92 -5.55 -9.33
N VAL A 518 -2.90 -5.46 -10.23
CA VAL A 518 -3.24 -6.54 -11.17
C VAL A 518 -2.08 -6.87 -12.10
N ILE A 519 -1.40 -5.84 -12.65
CA ILE A 519 -0.24 -6.03 -13.52
C ILE A 519 0.87 -6.78 -12.79
N ARG A 520 1.26 -6.32 -11.59
CA ARG A 520 2.37 -6.92 -10.83
C ARG A 520 2.09 -8.35 -10.39
N THR A 521 0.91 -8.59 -9.83
CA THR A 521 0.51 -9.95 -9.39
C THR A 521 0.41 -10.92 -10.56
N THR A 522 -0.04 -10.46 -11.72
CA THR A 522 -0.05 -11.27 -12.95
C THR A 522 1.36 -11.51 -13.47
N GLU A 523 2.23 -10.50 -13.49
CA GLU A 523 3.63 -10.66 -13.91
C GLU A 523 4.36 -11.70 -13.06
N GLU A 524 4.22 -11.64 -11.73
CA GLU A 524 4.81 -12.59 -10.80
C GLU A 524 4.31 -14.02 -11.07
N SER A 525 3.01 -14.16 -11.27
CA SER A 525 2.38 -15.45 -11.60
C SER A 525 2.93 -16.05 -12.89
N LEU A 526 3.13 -15.23 -13.93
CA LEU A 526 3.69 -15.67 -15.20
C LEU A 526 5.18 -16.00 -15.11
N LYS A 527 5.97 -15.19 -14.38
CA LYS A 527 7.42 -15.41 -14.20
C LYS A 527 7.75 -16.68 -13.42
N ASN A 528 6.85 -17.13 -12.55
CA ASN A 528 7.03 -18.37 -11.78
C ASN A 528 6.95 -19.64 -12.63
N ILE A 529 6.42 -19.57 -13.86
CA ILE A 529 6.36 -20.73 -14.75
C ILE A 529 7.78 -21.05 -15.27
N PRO A 530 8.23 -22.32 -15.24
CA PRO A 530 9.56 -22.70 -15.75
C PRO A 530 9.76 -22.35 -17.23
N GLN A 531 10.97 -21.89 -17.58
CA GLN A 531 11.32 -21.56 -18.97
C GLN A 531 11.33 -22.81 -19.88
N SER A 532 11.62 -23.99 -19.32
CA SER A 532 11.61 -25.28 -20.04
C SER A 532 10.26 -25.61 -20.67
N LEU A 533 9.14 -25.25 -20.03
CA LEU A 533 7.80 -25.46 -20.60
C LEU A 533 7.57 -24.58 -21.84
N ARG A 534 8.08 -23.34 -21.83
CA ARG A 534 7.99 -22.41 -22.96
C ARG A 534 8.80 -22.92 -24.15
N GLU A 535 10.04 -23.30 -23.88
CA GLU A 535 10.98 -23.80 -24.89
C GLU A 535 10.51 -25.13 -25.48
N GLY A 536 9.99 -26.05 -24.64
CA GLY A 536 9.42 -27.31 -25.09
C GLY A 536 8.21 -27.13 -26.02
N SER A 537 7.29 -26.23 -25.68
CA SER A 537 6.14 -25.90 -26.53
C SER A 537 6.56 -25.34 -27.89
N LEU A 538 7.51 -24.40 -27.90
CA LEU A 538 8.03 -23.80 -29.13
C LEU A 538 8.80 -24.83 -29.98
N ALA A 539 9.54 -25.74 -29.35
CA ALA A 539 10.27 -26.81 -30.04
C ALA A 539 9.34 -27.81 -30.74
N LEU A 540 8.11 -28.00 -30.23
CA LEU A 540 7.06 -28.80 -30.87
C LEU A 540 6.35 -28.07 -32.03
N GLY A 541 6.79 -26.86 -32.39
CA GLY A 541 6.23 -26.07 -33.49
C GLY A 541 4.97 -25.27 -33.13
N ALA A 542 4.67 -25.10 -31.83
CA ALA A 542 3.60 -24.22 -31.38
C ALA A 542 3.96 -22.75 -31.63
N THR A 543 2.97 -21.93 -31.97
CA THR A 543 3.18 -20.48 -32.05
C THR A 543 3.34 -19.87 -30.66
N LYS A 544 3.90 -18.66 -30.59
CA LYS A 544 4.08 -17.99 -29.30
C LYS A 544 2.75 -17.76 -28.58
N TRP A 545 1.70 -17.40 -29.32
CA TRP A 545 0.37 -17.27 -28.73
C TRP A 545 -0.20 -18.62 -28.25
N GLN A 546 0.03 -19.72 -28.96
CA GLN A 546 -0.38 -21.05 -28.50
C GLN A 546 0.36 -21.44 -27.21
N THR A 547 1.68 -21.22 -27.16
CA THR A 547 2.47 -21.42 -25.94
C THR A 547 1.92 -20.57 -24.79
N ILE A 548 1.62 -19.29 -25.01
CA ILE A 548 1.08 -18.41 -23.97
C ILE A 548 -0.31 -18.89 -23.51
N SER A 549 -1.24 -19.07 -24.43
CA SER A 549 -2.65 -19.38 -24.10
C SER A 549 -2.87 -20.80 -23.57
N GLN A 550 -2.07 -21.77 -24.00
CA GLN A 550 -2.28 -23.19 -23.68
C GLN A 550 -1.26 -23.75 -22.67
N VAL A 551 -0.06 -23.17 -22.58
CA VAL A 551 1.02 -23.70 -21.73
C VAL A 551 1.36 -22.77 -20.57
N VAL A 552 1.36 -21.45 -20.78
CA VAL A 552 1.77 -20.48 -19.74
C VAL A 552 0.59 -19.99 -18.90
N ILE A 553 -0.50 -19.55 -19.55
CA ILE A 553 -1.65 -18.97 -18.86
C ILE A 553 -2.31 -19.98 -17.93
N PRO A 554 -2.67 -21.22 -18.34
CA PRO A 554 -3.44 -22.12 -17.48
C PRO A 554 -2.77 -22.42 -16.13
N PRO A 555 -1.45 -22.71 -16.07
CA PRO A 555 -0.74 -22.83 -14.79
C PRO A 555 -0.61 -21.52 -13.99
N ALA A 556 -0.67 -20.36 -14.66
CA ALA A 556 -0.60 -19.04 -14.02
C ALA A 556 -1.98 -18.54 -13.51
N VAL A 557 -3.10 -19.04 -14.04
CA VAL A 557 -4.48 -18.63 -13.65
C VAL A 557 -4.68 -18.59 -12.13
N PRO A 558 -4.25 -19.56 -11.32
CA PRO A 558 -4.47 -19.52 -9.87
C PRO A 558 -3.83 -18.30 -9.21
N GLY A 559 -2.63 -17.92 -9.66
CA GLY A 559 -1.94 -16.72 -9.19
C GLY A 559 -2.63 -15.43 -9.66
N ILE A 560 -3.08 -15.39 -10.92
CA ILE A 560 -3.84 -14.26 -11.48
C ILE A 560 -5.16 -14.05 -10.73
N VAL A 561 -5.92 -15.13 -10.49
CA VAL A 561 -7.19 -15.08 -9.75
C VAL A 561 -6.95 -14.63 -8.31
N THR A 562 -5.92 -15.15 -7.64
CA THR A 562 -5.55 -14.70 -6.29
C THR A 562 -5.25 -13.19 -6.30
N GLY A 563 -4.42 -12.72 -7.23
CA GLY A 563 -4.08 -11.30 -7.37
C GLY A 563 -5.29 -10.40 -7.68
N ALA A 564 -6.22 -10.89 -8.50
CA ALA A 564 -7.48 -10.21 -8.80
C ALA A 564 -8.37 -10.07 -7.55
N ILE A 565 -8.46 -11.12 -6.73
CA ILE A 565 -9.29 -11.08 -5.52
C ILE A 565 -8.66 -10.22 -4.42
N LEU A 566 -7.33 -10.22 -4.29
CA LEU A 566 -6.63 -9.26 -3.42
C LEU A 566 -6.88 -7.81 -3.84
N SER A 567 -6.94 -7.59 -5.16
CA SER A 567 -7.27 -6.30 -5.75
C SER A 567 -8.72 -5.87 -5.50
N ILE A 568 -9.67 -6.81 -5.49
CA ILE A 568 -11.07 -6.60 -5.07
C ILE A 568 -11.12 -6.12 -3.63
N GLY A 569 -10.43 -6.81 -2.71
CA GLY A 569 -10.40 -6.45 -1.28
C GLY A 569 -9.86 -5.03 -1.07
N ARG A 570 -8.78 -4.66 -1.78
CA ARG A 570 -8.25 -3.30 -1.79
C ARG A 570 -9.27 -2.30 -2.31
N ALA A 571 -9.86 -2.53 -3.48
CA ALA A 571 -10.87 -1.62 -4.06
C ALA A 571 -12.07 -1.38 -3.13
N ALA A 572 -12.58 -2.45 -2.50
CA ALA A 572 -13.74 -2.39 -1.62
C ALA A 572 -13.51 -1.51 -0.37
N GLY A 573 -12.27 -1.44 0.10
CA GLY A 573 -11.87 -0.66 1.27
C GLY A 573 -11.41 0.77 0.99
N GLU A 574 -11.28 1.18 -0.27
CA GLU A 574 -10.68 2.46 -0.65
C GLU A 574 -11.74 3.56 -0.78
N THR A 575 -11.59 4.63 0.01
CA THR A 575 -12.55 5.75 0.05
C THR A 575 -12.11 6.94 -0.79
N ALA A 576 -10.82 7.27 -0.76
CA ALA A 576 -10.28 8.47 -1.38
C ALA A 576 -10.53 8.56 -2.91
N PRO A 577 -10.40 7.48 -3.70
CA PRO A 577 -10.64 7.54 -5.15
C PRO A 577 -12.11 7.79 -5.52
N ILE A 578 -13.04 7.40 -4.64
CA ILE A 578 -14.49 7.42 -4.92
C ILE A 578 -15.22 8.62 -4.32
N MET A 579 -14.62 9.27 -3.33
CA MET A 579 -15.21 10.39 -2.58
C MET A 579 -15.66 11.56 -3.47
N PHE A 580 -14.91 11.88 -4.52
CA PHE A 580 -15.24 12.98 -5.45
C PHE A 580 -15.82 12.51 -6.78
N THR A 581 -15.85 11.21 -7.03
CA THR A 581 -16.14 10.67 -8.37
C THR A 581 -17.46 9.95 -8.45
N ALA A 582 -17.87 9.23 -7.40
CA ALA A 582 -19.07 8.40 -7.46
C ALA A 582 -20.00 8.54 -6.26
N VAL A 583 -19.46 8.83 -5.08
CA VAL A 583 -20.19 8.56 -3.85
C VAL A 583 -20.97 9.76 -3.36
N VAL A 584 -22.22 9.52 -2.96
CA VAL A 584 -23.05 10.46 -2.21
C VAL A 584 -23.27 9.96 -0.79
N PHE A 585 -23.47 10.90 0.14
CA PHE A 585 -23.64 10.58 1.55
C PHE A 585 -24.88 9.72 1.82
N SER A 586 -26.02 10.09 1.23
CA SER A 586 -27.29 9.39 1.45
C SER A 586 -28.13 9.39 0.19
N SER A 587 -28.51 8.21 -0.24
CA SER A 587 -29.51 7.95 -1.27
C SER A 587 -30.50 6.90 -0.75
N ARG A 588 -31.78 7.09 -1.04
CA ARG A 588 -32.83 6.12 -0.69
C ARG A 588 -32.97 5.01 -1.73
N PHE A 589 -32.46 5.22 -2.95
CA PHE A 589 -32.63 4.30 -4.06
C PHE A 589 -31.28 3.79 -4.56
N LEU A 590 -31.30 2.58 -5.13
CA LEU A 590 -30.17 2.04 -5.87
C LEU A 590 -30.01 2.82 -7.19
N PRO A 591 -28.79 2.89 -7.74
CA PRO A 591 -28.59 3.50 -9.05
C PRO A 591 -29.31 2.68 -10.12
N ASP A 592 -30.15 3.33 -10.91
CA ASP A 592 -30.85 2.70 -12.05
C ASP A 592 -29.95 2.68 -13.29
N SER A 593 -28.99 3.61 -13.35
CA SER A 593 -28.03 3.80 -14.43
C SER A 593 -26.59 3.83 -13.90
N VAL A 594 -25.62 3.48 -14.76
CA VAL A 594 -24.19 3.65 -14.47
C VAL A 594 -23.78 5.12 -14.35
N PHE A 595 -24.62 6.04 -14.83
CA PHE A 595 -24.39 7.48 -14.72
C PHE A 595 -24.93 8.07 -13.41
N ASP A 596 -25.63 7.27 -12.59
CA ASP A 596 -26.14 7.73 -11.30
C ASP A 596 -25.06 7.63 -10.22
N PRO A 597 -25.05 8.54 -9.22
CA PRO A 597 -24.20 8.41 -8.06
C PRO A 597 -24.64 7.23 -7.19
N VAL A 598 -23.74 6.76 -6.34
CA VAL A 598 -23.95 5.55 -5.55
C VAL A 598 -23.56 5.77 -4.09
N MET A 599 -24.10 4.97 -3.15
CA MET A 599 -23.58 4.91 -1.79
C MET A 599 -22.47 3.84 -1.69
N ALA A 600 -21.45 4.08 -0.88
CA ALA A 600 -20.40 3.08 -0.64
C ALA A 600 -20.15 2.94 0.86
N LEU A 601 -20.03 1.70 1.35
CA LEU A 601 -19.71 1.38 2.74
C LEU A 601 -18.54 2.18 3.32
N PRO A 602 -17.36 2.28 2.65
CA PRO A 602 -16.24 3.00 3.23
C PRO A 602 -16.51 4.50 3.43
N TYR A 603 -17.18 5.16 2.47
CA TYR A 603 -17.54 6.57 2.61
C TYR A 603 -18.69 6.78 3.61
N HIS A 604 -19.67 5.86 3.64
CA HIS A 604 -20.76 5.90 4.61
C HIS A 604 -20.22 5.80 6.05
N LEU A 605 -19.30 4.86 6.31
CA LEU A 605 -18.62 4.76 7.61
C LEU A 605 -17.88 6.04 7.97
N PHE A 606 -17.16 6.63 7.01
CA PHE A 606 -16.45 7.89 7.22
C PHE A 606 -17.40 9.00 7.68
N ILE A 607 -18.48 9.26 6.93
CA ILE A 607 -19.41 10.35 7.27
C ILE A 607 -20.15 10.07 8.58
N LEU A 608 -20.55 8.82 8.83
CA LEU A 608 -21.13 8.47 10.12
C LEU A 608 -20.14 8.78 11.24
N ALA A 609 -18.88 8.37 11.11
CA ALA A 609 -17.86 8.57 12.12
C ALA A 609 -17.62 10.05 12.43
N THR A 610 -17.48 10.90 11.40
CA THR A 610 -17.02 12.29 11.55
C THR A 610 -18.14 13.33 11.63
N ASN A 611 -19.24 13.17 10.88
CA ASN A 611 -20.26 14.22 10.71
C ASN A 611 -21.59 13.91 11.40
N VAL A 612 -21.82 12.66 11.84
CA VAL A 612 -23.10 12.26 12.44
C VAL A 612 -22.90 11.88 13.92
N PRO A 613 -23.15 12.82 14.87
CA PRO A 613 -23.18 12.49 16.29
C PRO A 613 -24.33 11.53 16.61
N GLY A 614 -24.14 10.67 17.61
CA GLY A 614 -25.20 9.77 18.13
C GLY A 614 -25.44 8.48 17.32
N SER A 615 -24.78 8.26 16.19
CA SER A 615 -24.92 7.03 15.37
C SER A 615 -23.98 5.88 15.79
N SER A 616 -23.62 5.76 17.06
CA SER A 616 -22.58 4.82 17.54
C SER A 616 -22.83 3.37 17.10
N MET A 617 -24.07 2.89 17.22
CA MET A 617 -24.45 1.53 16.81
C MET A 617 -24.26 1.30 15.31
N ASN A 618 -24.76 2.22 14.47
CA ASN A 618 -24.66 2.12 13.01
C ASN A 618 -23.22 2.29 12.49
N LYS A 619 -22.40 3.12 13.15
CA LYS A 619 -20.96 3.25 12.84
C LYS A 619 -20.24 1.91 13.00
N TYR A 620 -20.38 1.27 14.16
CA TYR A 620 -19.77 -0.03 14.43
C TYR A 620 -20.34 -1.15 13.55
N GLY A 621 -21.66 -1.16 13.32
CA GLY A 621 -22.29 -2.09 12.38
C GLY A 621 -21.76 -1.95 10.95
N THR A 622 -21.63 -0.73 10.45
CA THR A 622 -21.08 -0.45 9.11
C THR A 622 -19.62 -0.88 9.02
N ALA A 623 -18.80 -0.58 10.03
CA ALA A 623 -17.41 -1.02 10.10
C ALA A 623 -17.28 -2.54 10.07
N LEU A 624 -18.12 -3.25 10.83
CA LEU A 624 -18.14 -4.71 10.86
C LEU A 624 -18.57 -5.31 9.51
N VAL A 625 -19.61 -4.77 8.86
CA VAL A 625 -20.04 -5.26 7.54
C VAL A 625 -18.97 -5.03 6.48
N LEU A 626 -18.34 -3.85 6.46
CA LEU A 626 -17.23 -3.55 5.57
C LEU A 626 -16.05 -4.50 5.80
N LEU A 627 -15.69 -4.74 7.06
CA LEU A 627 -14.63 -5.68 7.44
C LEU A 627 -14.96 -7.11 6.99
N LEU A 628 -16.18 -7.59 7.24
CA LEU A 628 -16.64 -8.92 6.84
C LEU A 628 -16.67 -9.09 5.31
N LEU A 629 -17.09 -8.06 4.59
CA LEU A 629 -17.11 -8.06 3.13
C LEU A 629 -15.69 -8.19 2.55
N VAL A 630 -14.74 -7.40 3.08
CA VAL A 630 -13.35 -7.46 2.63
C VAL A 630 -12.69 -8.78 3.02
N ILE A 631 -12.81 -9.21 4.28
CA ILE A 631 -12.30 -10.52 4.73
C ILE A 631 -12.92 -11.66 3.92
N GLY A 632 -14.21 -11.57 3.58
CA GLY A 632 -14.89 -12.52 2.71
C GLY A 632 -14.19 -12.66 1.35
N PHE A 633 -13.82 -11.54 0.72
CA PHE A 633 -13.03 -11.59 -0.51
C PHE A 633 -11.67 -12.24 -0.30
N TYR A 634 -10.93 -11.89 0.76
CA TYR A 634 -9.64 -12.53 1.07
C TYR A 634 -9.76 -14.04 1.30
N ALA A 635 -10.79 -14.48 2.04
CA ALA A 635 -11.05 -15.90 2.29
C ALA A 635 -11.33 -16.65 0.98
N VAL A 636 -12.13 -16.08 0.08
CA VAL A 636 -12.37 -16.63 -1.25
C VAL A 636 -11.07 -16.73 -2.06
N ALA A 637 -10.18 -15.74 -1.97
CA ALA A 637 -8.87 -15.78 -2.62
C ALA A 637 -8.02 -16.97 -2.15
N ILE A 638 -7.96 -17.16 -0.83
CA ILE A 638 -7.19 -18.24 -0.20
C ILE A 638 -7.77 -19.60 -0.61
N LEU A 639 -9.09 -19.78 -0.51
CA LEU A 639 -9.77 -21.02 -0.87
C LEU A 639 -9.59 -21.36 -2.36
N ALA A 640 -9.73 -20.36 -3.25
CA ALA A 640 -9.48 -20.53 -4.67
C ALA A 640 -8.05 -21.00 -4.95
N ARG A 641 -7.06 -20.33 -4.34
CA ARG A 641 -5.64 -20.71 -4.45
C ARG A 641 -5.41 -22.16 -4.02
N THR A 642 -5.94 -22.57 -2.87
CA THR A 642 -5.78 -23.94 -2.36
C THR A 642 -6.43 -24.97 -3.28
N HIS A 643 -7.64 -24.70 -3.78
CA HIS A 643 -8.34 -25.59 -4.70
C HIS A 643 -7.53 -25.85 -5.98
N PHE A 644 -7.02 -24.80 -6.61
CA PHE A 644 -6.23 -24.93 -7.83
C PHE A 644 -4.86 -25.58 -7.60
N GLN A 645 -4.19 -25.29 -6.47
CA GLN A 645 -2.92 -25.93 -6.13
C GLN A 645 -3.07 -27.44 -5.92
N ASN A 646 -4.17 -27.89 -5.32
CA ASN A 646 -4.47 -29.31 -5.15
C ASN A 646 -4.75 -29.98 -6.50
N LYS A 647 -5.48 -29.31 -7.40
CA LYS A 647 -5.75 -29.80 -8.76
C LYS A 647 -4.50 -29.85 -9.65
N ALA A 648 -3.49 -29.02 -9.40
CA ALA A 648 -2.22 -29.07 -10.14
C ALA A 648 -1.27 -30.17 -9.65
N ARG A 649 -1.51 -30.72 -8.45
CA ARG A 649 -0.72 -31.81 -7.86
C ARG A 649 -1.29 -33.21 -8.15
N GLY A 650 -2.56 -33.30 -8.54
CA GLY A 650 -3.21 -34.53 -9.01
C GLY A 650 -3.34 -34.54 -10.52
#